data_AF-A0A5D0MQ44-F1
#
_entry.id   AF-A0A5D0MQ44-F1
#
_cell.length_a   1.000
_cell.length_b   1.000
_cell.length_c   1.000
_cell.angle_alpha   90.00
_cell.angle_beta   90.00
_cell.angle_gamma   90.00
#
_symmetry.space_group_name_H-M   'P 1'
#
loop_
_entity.id
_entity.type
_entity.pdbx_description
1 polymer ?
#
loop_
_entity_poly.entity_id
_entity_poly.type
_entity_poly.pdbx_seq_one_letter_code
_entity_poly.pdbx_strand_id
1 'polypeptide(L)'
;MFFKTKRHKKKLLYSPSLLAVNNRKFSIISLLTLLIFAAPSYADVLLQGYQHIGDNDISGYTPMDPVTNQQIENYPTFFHLSDNLTVTAVSVKNLVGIDGDKLQIFIDNNFVGEGSANSATVDIVDQNLTKGYHSIAVRARCFNNGGKLKDCSSNSASSDNDINFSAITLISGGTNDSINLVQRRHLGDNYDRDYWYYWYYGHYDWYDRNGQSRDPSPPYLYPDYPEGTSITFNFNVTSPVIIDKVKFFAAREINYGANFSIDGTQKGILQTNGNPIVDIEDTTLYPSGNPHTLQIESINGQGGDDDISWDSISLIGINVTSLDHILLEHDGSGLTCRGEPITVKACANDNCSALYNNQVTVNFTNPSSGWETDPVTFAGGQTTVDLTHTDNETVTIDAEAISPTANNSTQCLNTSGGTDCEIIFNDVGIIIDGDSDNTNPESNIITQIAGKPSDTNPDSETQLIRVVRKDDKTGACIPGVQNQNIDVSFSYSTPQPAQGLDDNIIQISNNTNSVNISDNTSSETLSLSFNSNGIAPFTFTSEDTGKYALNAEMDIPVTYFDNTTTGQTVTGSDATNAFVVRPLAVFANAVANPKSQNADGSVFKKAGNPFTLNFKSLQWTSGRDSDNNGIWDSCDNSTLSDPGSDYARVPQWNIGQPSVDLALPSPGNNPDLNYNNGNAGFSGSDSANSDNVTYSEVGIVQMKPASLNNFLGENVQVCSPYIGRFTPHHFKTSIKDGELNDGCSSFTYTGQQTNYLMAPQFDITAQDKDNNTTQNYKGDFFKLEKTGFDITTPTTDANQLGEDGINKVNVNINKDSATLNSNSDGTATYTFGNDNITYVKDNNSQVAPFDALINFEINGIVDNDSVSAIDLPDNISASGTEIRYGRMDILDNYGPETEPLTMQVKTEYWDGDSWELNDNDSCTSLLDTDFSLDNYTANLNSGETIIDDTSVDGIISGTGNFTLTAPGEGNNGSVDINLISYPYLLDNETTGTATFGIYRGRDRIIEWKEVPAK
;
A
#
# COMPACT_ATOMS: atom_id res chain seq x y z
N MET A 1 5.49 25.75 50.89
CA MET A 1 6.39 25.46 52.03
C MET A 1 5.55 24.98 53.21
N PHE A 2 5.67 23.69 53.56
CA PHE A 2 5.47 23.05 54.87
C PHE A 2 4.14 23.17 55.65
N PHE A 3 3.55 22.01 56.01
CA PHE A 3 3.55 21.40 57.36
C PHE A 3 3.06 19.93 57.21
N LYS A 4 3.92 18.90 57.33
CA LYS A 4 4.24 18.08 58.54
C LYS A 4 3.07 17.15 58.98
N THR A 5 3.19 15.84 59.24
CA THR A 5 4.29 15.03 59.81
C THR A 5 3.93 13.52 59.89
N LYS A 6 4.95 12.63 59.78
CA LYS A 6 5.24 11.38 60.57
C LYS A 6 4.28 10.17 60.50
N ARG A 7 4.68 8.89 60.67
CA ARG A 7 5.95 8.11 60.67
C ARG A 7 5.58 6.62 60.95
N HIS A 8 6.31 5.68 60.33
CA HIS A 8 6.75 4.34 60.81
C HIS A 8 5.77 3.17 61.10
N LYS A 9 6.05 2.01 60.48
CA LYS A 9 6.62 0.75 61.06
C LYS A 9 6.88 -0.30 59.94
N LYS A 10 8.13 -0.79 59.76
CA LYS A 10 8.75 -2.09 60.18
C LYS A 10 8.40 -3.28 59.26
N LYS A 11 9.31 -4.03 58.59
CA LYS A 11 10.51 -4.87 58.97
C LYS A 11 10.13 -6.37 58.73
N LEU A 12 10.80 -7.19 57.88
CA LEU A 12 11.91 -8.16 58.17
C LEU A 12 12.15 -9.07 56.91
N LEU A 13 13.39 -9.23 56.40
CA LEU A 13 14.36 -10.38 56.49
C LEU A 13 13.99 -11.64 55.64
N TYR A 14 14.83 -12.14 54.72
CA TYR A 14 16.06 -12.92 54.99
C TYR A 14 17.08 -12.92 53.83
N SER A 15 18.35 -13.14 54.21
CA SER A 15 19.62 -13.21 53.46
C SER A 15 19.82 -14.44 52.55
N PRO A 16 20.85 -14.42 51.68
CA PRO A 16 21.80 -15.52 51.61
C PRO A 16 23.23 -15.08 51.98
N SER A 17 23.99 -16.07 52.43
CA SER A 17 25.21 -16.03 53.22
C SER A 17 26.50 -16.15 52.41
N LEU A 18 27.51 -15.38 52.86
CA LEU A 18 28.95 -15.72 53.05
C LEU A 18 29.82 -16.08 51.81
N LEU A 19 30.81 -15.22 51.50
CA LEU A 19 32.27 -15.30 51.85
C LEU A 19 33.06 -16.11 50.78
N ALA A 20 34.27 -15.77 50.32
CA ALA A 20 35.35 -14.94 50.84
C ALA A 20 36.30 -14.53 49.68
N VAL A 21 36.75 -13.26 49.64
CA VAL A 21 38.15 -12.81 49.87
C VAL A 21 39.20 -13.31 48.85
N ASN A 22 39.68 -12.39 48.00
CA ASN A 22 41.07 -11.97 48.09
C ASN A 22 41.34 -10.60 47.45
N ASN A 23 41.83 -9.69 48.29
CA ASN A 23 42.34 -8.37 47.97
C ASN A 23 43.84 -8.47 47.64
N ARG A 24 44.33 -7.73 46.64
CA ARG A 24 45.56 -6.92 46.79
C ARG A 24 45.59 -5.76 45.82
N LYS A 25 45.83 -4.59 46.43
CA LYS A 25 45.74 -3.21 45.94
C LYS A 25 46.97 -2.82 45.11
N PHE A 26 46.79 -1.91 44.15
CA PHE A 26 47.48 -0.60 44.17
C PHE A 26 46.71 0.47 43.37
N SER A 27 46.26 1.48 44.12
CA SER A 27 45.89 2.88 43.82
C SER A 27 46.76 3.58 42.75
N ILE A 28 46.40 4.67 42.05
CA ILE A 28 45.33 5.69 42.06
C ILE A 28 45.54 6.52 40.76
N ILE A 29 44.46 7.04 40.14
CA ILE A 29 44.22 8.41 39.61
C ILE A 29 43.19 8.37 38.46
N SER A 30 42.08 9.07 38.72
CA SER A 30 40.93 9.39 37.86
C SER A 30 41.26 9.84 36.43
N LEU A 31 40.42 9.47 35.47
CA LEU A 31 39.57 10.45 34.75
C LEU A 31 38.49 9.76 33.90
N LEU A 32 37.27 10.29 34.01
CA LEU A 32 36.23 10.40 32.99
C LEU A 32 35.70 9.13 32.28
N THR A 33 34.45 8.82 32.62
CA THR A 33 33.39 8.31 31.73
C THR A 33 33.65 8.47 30.23
N LEU A 34 33.91 7.35 29.55
CA LEU A 34 33.69 7.19 28.11
C LEU A 34 32.58 6.14 27.93
N LEU A 35 31.33 6.60 27.92
CA LEU A 35 30.23 5.84 27.34
C LEU A 35 30.45 5.88 25.83
N ILE A 36 31.02 4.80 25.28
CA ILE A 36 31.03 4.56 23.84
C ILE A 36 29.57 4.27 23.49
N PHE A 37 28.89 5.25 22.89
CA PHE A 37 27.74 4.97 22.04
C PHE A 37 28.25 4.05 20.93
N ALA A 38 27.88 2.78 20.99
CA ALA A 38 27.94 1.93 19.81
C ALA A 38 26.96 2.56 18.81
N ALA A 39 27.50 3.23 17.79
CA ALA A 39 26.70 3.63 16.65
C ALA A 39 26.07 2.36 16.05
N PRO A 40 24.80 2.40 15.60
CA PRO A 40 24.26 1.31 14.81
C PRO A 40 25.23 1.08 13.64
N SER A 41 25.64 -0.17 13.43
CA SER A 41 26.42 -0.54 12.26
C SER A 41 25.52 -0.36 11.03
N TYR A 42 25.63 0.77 10.36
CA TYR A 42 25.06 0.94 9.02
C TYR A 42 25.73 -0.09 8.11
N ALA A 43 24.93 -0.79 7.32
CA ALA A 43 25.43 -1.61 6.23
C ALA A 43 25.18 -0.81 4.96
N ASP A 44 26.29 -0.48 4.28
CA ASP A 44 26.26 0.37 3.10
C ASP A 44 26.32 -0.50 1.84
N VAL A 45 25.58 -0.12 0.80
CA VAL A 45 25.70 -0.76 -0.51
C VAL A 45 26.81 -0.07 -1.30
N LEU A 46 27.89 -0.80 -1.60
CA LEU A 46 29.04 -0.28 -2.34
C LEU A 46 28.99 -0.70 -3.82
N LEU A 47 28.76 0.28 -4.70
CA LEU A 47 28.88 0.13 -6.15
C LEU A 47 30.31 0.50 -6.57
N GLN A 48 31.09 -0.47 -7.01
CA GLN A 48 32.50 -0.24 -7.38
C GLN A 48 32.63 0.15 -8.86
N GLY A 49 33.43 1.17 -9.16
CA GLY A 49 33.74 1.53 -10.55
C GLY A 49 34.07 3.01 -10.74
N TYR A 50 34.78 3.32 -11.82
CA TYR A 50 35.25 4.67 -12.11
C TYR A 50 34.26 5.38 -13.03
N GLN A 51 33.81 6.57 -12.63
CA GLN A 51 33.03 7.46 -13.50
C GLN A 51 33.75 8.78 -13.70
N HIS A 52 33.62 9.29 -14.92
CA HIS A 52 34.01 10.63 -15.33
C HIS A 52 32.80 11.30 -15.99
N ILE A 53 32.39 12.44 -15.46
CA ILE A 53 31.25 13.22 -15.94
C ILE A 53 31.75 14.61 -16.29
N GLY A 54 31.67 15.01 -17.55
CA GLY A 54 32.30 16.26 -18.00
C GLY A 54 32.69 16.29 -19.47
N ASP A 55 33.24 17.42 -19.94
CA ASP A 55 33.66 17.61 -21.33
C ASP A 55 35.11 18.11 -21.52
N ASN A 56 35.86 18.47 -20.46
CA ASN A 56 37.26 18.88 -20.56
C ASN A 56 38.27 17.88 -19.95
N ASP A 57 39.48 17.91 -20.53
CA ASP A 57 40.68 17.30 -19.96
C ASP A 57 41.09 18.06 -18.68
N ILE A 58 40.84 17.48 -17.51
CA ILE A 58 41.42 17.97 -16.25
C ILE A 58 42.95 17.77 -16.35
N SER A 59 43.73 18.85 -16.33
CA SER A 59 45.18 18.79 -16.59
C SER A 59 45.92 17.79 -15.68
N GLY A 60 46.49 16.75 -16.29
CA GLY A 60 47.15 15.64 -15.59
C GLY A 60 46.44 14.30 -15.74
N TYR A 61 45.30 14.27 -16.42
CA TYR A 61 44.50 13.06 -16.64
C TYR A 61 43.77 13.16 -17.98
N THR A 62 43.91 12.13 -18.82
CA THR A 62 43.12 11.95 -20.04
C THR A 62 42.04 10.93 -19.69
N PRO A 63 40.75 11.31 -19.63
CA PRO A 63 39.67 10.36 -19.39
C PRO A 63 39.68 9.30 -20.49
N MET A 64 39.37 8.05 -20.15
CA MET A 64 39.13 7.05 -21.19
C MET A 64 37.84 7.43 -21.92
N ASP A 65 36.70 7.66 -21.23
CA ASP A 65 35.41 7.97 -21.90
C ASP A 65 34.44 8.83 -21.06
N PRO A 66 34.26 10.13 -21.36
CA PRO A 66 33.36 10.99 -20.59
C PRO A 66 31.89 10.91 -21.07
N VAL A 67 30.94 10.88 -20.12
CA VAL A 67 29.55 11.30 -20.39
C VAL A 67 29.40 12.72 -19.91
N THR A 68 28.84 13.59 -20.74
CA THR A 68 28.71 14.99 -20.36
C THR A 68 27.77 15.13 -19.16
N ASN A 69 27.93 16.21 -18.41
CA ASN A 69 27.05 16.54 -17.29
C ASN A 69 25.56 16.62 -17.71
N GLN A 70 25.28 16.97 -18.98
CA GLN A 70 23.93 16.97 -19.56
C GLN A 70 23.35 15.55 -19.79
N GLN A 71 24.21 14.56 -20.02
CA GLN A 71 23.80 13.25 -20.50
C GLN A 71 23.64 12.21 -19.36
N ILE A 72 24.32 12.41 -18.23
CA ILE A 72 24.39 11.41 -17.15
C ILE A 72 23.03 11.01 -16.57
N GLU A 73 22.02 11.88 -16.60
CA GLU A 73 20.65 11.52 -16.20
C GLU A 73 19.95 10.59 -17.20
N ASN A 74 20.25 10.73 -18.50
CA ASN A 74 19.71 9.85 -19.54
C ASN A 74 20.50 8.54 -19.65
N TYR A 75 21.73 8.51 -19.14
CA TYR A 75 22.61 7.34 -19.10
C TYR A 75 23.12 7.07 -17.68
N PRO A 76 22.20 6.76 -16.74
CA PRO A 76 22.53 6.55 -15.34
C PRO A 76 23.24 5.20 -15.14
N THR A 77 23.80 5.03 -13.94
CA THR A 77 24.37 3.76 -13.50
C THR A 77 23.25 2.84 -13.02
N PHE A 78 23.20 1.58 -13.48
CA PHE A 78 22.19 0.62 -13.05
C PHE A 78 22.74 -0.34 -11.99
N PHE A 79 22.00 -0.58 -10.91
CA PHE A 79 22.36 -1.55 -9.88
C PHE A 79 21.15 -2.42 -9.48
N HIS A 80 21.40 -3.51 -8.75
CA HIS A 80 20.35 -4.42 -8.27
C HIS A 80 20.43 -4.58 -6.75
N LEU A 81 19.29 -4.59 -6.07
CA LEU A 81 19.17 -4.83 -4.63
C LEU A 81 18.65 -6.24 -4.34
N SER A 82 19.29 -6.96 -3.42
CA SER A 82 18.88 -8.33 -3.04
C SER A 82 17.62 -8.37 -2.15
N ASP A 83 17.32 -7.26 -1.48
CA ASP A 83 16.15 -7.04 -0.63
C ASP A 83 15.68 -5.57 -0.68
N ASN A 84 14.54 -5.23 -0.09
CA ASN A 84 14.09 -3.86 0.08
C ASN A 84 15.08 -3.06 0.95
N LEU A 85 15.32 -1.79 0.61
CA LEU A 85 16.31 -0.94 1.28
C LEU A 85 15.86 0.51 1.37
N THR A 86 16.00 1.12 2.54
CA THR A 86 15.87 2.58 2.70
C THR A 86 17.24 3.25 2.62
N VAL A 87 17.46 4.06 1.58
CA VAL A 87 18.69 4.84 1.38
C VAL A 87 18.48 6.25 1.91
N THR A 88 19.33 6.69 2.83
CA THR A 88 19.22 7.99 3.50
C THR A 88 20.29 8.99 3.06
N ALA A 89 21.41 8.50 2.52
CA ALA A 89 22.47 9.32 1.95
C ALA A 89 23.23 8.57 0.86
N VAL A 90 23.88 9.32 -0.03
CA VAL A 90 24.78 8.78 -1.06
C VAL A 90 26.15 9.40 -0.90
N SER A 91 27.19 8.56 -0.91
CA SER A 91 28.58 8.98 -0.84
C SER A 91 29.35 8.49 -2.07
N VAL A 92 30.29 9.28 -2.57
CA VAL A 92 31.20 8.88 -3.65
C VAL A 92 32.65 8.84 -3.18
N LYS A 93 33.43 7.90 -3.71
CA LYS A 93 34.82 7.70 -3.30
C LYS A 93 35.80 8.38 -4.27
N ASN A 94 36.86 8.99 -3.74
CA ASN A 94 37.92 9.66 -4.52
C ASN A 94 37.39 10.74 -5.47
N LEU A 95 36.43 11.56 -5.01
CA LEU A 95 35.88 12.65 -5.81
C LEU A 95 36.94 13.70 -6.17
N VAL A 96 37.06 14.04 -7.44
CA VAL A 96 37.92 15.10 -7.98
C VAL A 96 37.10 16.01 -8.91
N GLY A 97 37.47 17.30 -9.00
CA GLY A 97 36.93 18.25 -9.97
C GLY A 97 35.63 18.96 -9.57
N ILE A 98 35.19 18.82 -8.31
CA ILE A 98 34.00 19.52 -7.81
C ILE A 98 34.22 21.03 -7.60
N ASP A 99 35.46 21.51 -7.52
CA ASP A 99 35.87 22.93 -7.62
C ASP A 99 35.01 23.98 -6.88
N GLY A 100 34.53 23.67 -5.68
CA GLY A 100 33.71 24.56 -4.86
C GLY A 100 32.19 24.37 -5.02
N ASP A 101 31.77 23.43 -5.87
CA ASP A 101 30.38 23.14 -6.20
C ASP A 101 29.79 21.98 -5.39
N LYS A 102 28.56 21.56 -5.71
CA LYS A 102 27.77 20.56 -5.00
C LYS A 102 27.37 19.42 -5.93
N LEU A 103 27.36 18.19 -5.38
CA LEU A 103 26.79 17.03 -6.06
C LEU A 103 25.26 17.06 -6.01
N GLN A 104 24.64 16.60 -7.08
CA GLN A 104 23.22 16.29 -7.19
C GLN A 104 23.05 14.79 -7.43
N ILE A 105 22.09 14.20 -6.73
CA ILE A 105 21.79 12.77 -6.78
C ILE A 105 20.41 12.57 -7.35
N PHE A 106 20.33 11.65 -8.33
CA PHE A 106 19.09 11.18 -8.89
C PHE A 106 19.01 9.68 -8.75
N ILE A 107 17.89 9.17 -8.23
CA ILE A 107 17.61 7.73 -8.13
C ILE A 107 16.31 7.44 -8.88
N ASP A 108 16.33 6.45 -9.77
CA ASP A 108 15.20 6.11 -10.64
C ASP A 108 14.64 7.32 -11.40
N ASN A 109 15.56 8.12 -11.93
CA ASN A 109 15.31 9.38 -12.66
C ASN A 109 14.65 10.49 -11.82
N ASN A 110 14.51 10.32 -10.50
CA ASN A 110 14.00 11.35 -9.61
C ASN A 110 15.15 12.07 -8.91
N PHE A 111 15.09 13.40 -8.85
CA PHE A 111 16.01 14.18 -8.01
C PHE A 111 15.73 13.91 -6.53
N VAL A 112 16.74 13.43 -5.79
CA VAL A 112 16.56 13.01 -4.38
C VAL A 112 17.40 13.81 -3.38
N GLY A 113 18.40 14.56 -3.83
CA GLY A 113 19.16 15.43 -2.93
C GLY A 113 20.31 16.18 -3.58
N GLU A 114 20.78 17.22 -2.87
CA GLU A 114 21.93 18.04 -3.23
C GLU A 114 22.88 18.18 -2.04
N GLY A 115 24.18 17.97 -2.27
CA GLY A 115 25.21 17.99 -1.24
C GLY A 115 25.60 19.39 -0.76
N SER A 116 26.52 19.41 0.21
CA SER A 116 27.26 20.61 0.57
C SER A 116 28.43 20.86 -0.42
N ALA A 117 28.91 22.11 -0.47
CA ALA A 117 30.00 22.48 -1.36
C ALA A 117 31.27 21.65 -1.06
N ASN A 118 31.91 21.09 -2.10
CA ASN A 118 33.05 20.16 -2.01
C ASN A 118 32.78 18.86 -1.23
N SER A 119 31.52 18.52 -0.94
CA SER A 119 31.19 17.29 -0.22
C SER A 119 31.14 16.10 -1.17
N ALA A 120 31.79 15.00 -0.77
CA ALA A 120 31.66 13.71 -1.43
C ALA A 120 30.43 12.92 -0.95
N THR A 121 29.69 13.44 0.05
CA THR A 121 28.48 12.82 0.59
C THR A 121 27.30 13.79 0.49
N VAL A 122 26.15 13.25 0.11
CA VAL A 122 24.88 13.96 -0.08
C VAL A 122 23.83 13.27 0.77
N ASP A 123 23.29 13.99 1.76
CA ASP A 123 22.06 13.58 2.42
C ASP A 123 20.91 13.70 1.41
N ILE A 124 20.10 12.66 1.28
CA ILE A 124 18.98 12.62 0.34
C ILE A 124 17.66 12.55 1.11
N VAL A 125 16.56 12.83 0.44
CA VAL A 125 15.23 12.42 0.95
C VAL A 125 15.20 10.90 0.97
N ASP A 126 14.88 10.31 2.11
CA ASP A 126 14.84 8.85 2.29
C ASP A 126 14.14 8.15 1.12
N GLN A 127 14.85 7.24 0.45
CA GLN A 127 14.33 6.47 -0.68
C GLN A 127 14.10 5.02 -0.25
N ASN A 128 12.84 4.59 -0.23
CA ASN A 128 12.46 3.20 -0.01
C ASN A 128 12.52 2.43 -1.32
N LEU A 129 13.70 1.89 -1.64
CA LEU A 129 13.93 1.09 -2.84
C LEU A 129 13.48 -0.35 -2.60
N THR A 130 12.71 -0.91 -3.51
CA THR A 130 12.29 -2.31 -3.45
C THR A 130 13.41 -3.26 -3.85
N LYS A 131 13.30 -4.55 -3.55
CA LYS A 131 14.12 -5.58 -4.18
C LYS A 131 14.00 -5.49 -5.70
N GLY A 132 15.11 -5.42 -6.43
CA GLY A 132 15.11 -5.35 -7.89
C GLY A 132 16.13 -4.35 -8.46
N TYR A 133 15.92 -3.97 -9.72
CA TYR A 133 16.80 -3.06 -10.45
C TYR A 133 16.43 -1.59 -10.20
N HIS A 134 17.47 -0.79 -9.97
CA HIS A 134 17.38 0.65 -9.77
C HIS A 134 18.47 1.36 -10.59
N SER A 135 18.31 2.66 -10.77
CA SER A 135 19.29 3.52 -11.45
C SER A 135 19.72 4.67 -10.57
N ILE A 136 20.97 5.11 -10.73
CA ILE A 136 21.53 6.26 -10.03
C ILE A 136 22.38 7.12 -10.97
N ALA A 137 22.11 8.42 -10.97
CA ALA A 137 22.96 9.42 -11.60
C ALA A 137 23.53 10.36 -10.53
N VAL A 138 24.83 10.57 -10.58
CA VAL A 138 25.57 11.51 -9.72
C VAL A 138 26.20 12.55 -10.63
N ARG A 139 26.01 13.84 -10.34
CA ARG A 139 26.61 14.90 -11.16
C ARG A 139 26.83 16.20 -10.39
N ALA A 140 27.68 17.09 -10.88
CA ALA A 140 27.80 18.46 -10.35
C ALA A 140 26.72 19.38 -10.94
N ARG A 141 26.50 20.56 -10.35
CA ARG A 141 25.58 21.56 -10.95
C ARG A 141 26.21 22.10 -12.25
N CYS A 142 25.46 22.88 -13.02
CA CYS A 142 26.00 23.52 -14.22
C CYS A 142 26.00 25.04 -14.09
N PHE A 143 27.08 25.66 -14.56
CA PHE A 143 27.23 27.10 -14.64
C PHE A 143 27.48 27.53 -16.08
N ASN A 144 27.15 28.77 -16.41
CA ASN A 144 27.63 29.38 -17.64
C ASN A 144 29.08 29.87 -17.52
N ASN A 145 29.73 30.25 -18.63
CA ASN A 145 31.08 30.85 -18.67
C ASN A 145 31.29 32.11 -17.78
N GLY A 146 30.24 32.60 -17.10
CA GLY A 146 30.30 33.70 -16.14
C GLY A 146 30.13 33.25 -14.67
N GLY A 147 30.17 31.95 -14.38
CA GLY A 147 30.02 31.38 -13.03
C GLY A 147 28.59 31.47 -12.46
N LYS A 148 27.57 31.71 -13.30
CA LYS A 148 26.16 31.73 -12.87
C LYS A 148 25.47 30.41 -13.17
N LEU A 149 24.72 29.93 -12.18
CA LEU A 149 23.97 28.68 -12.24
C LEU A 149 23.03 28.69 -13.46
N LYS A 150 23.04 27.61 -14.24
CA LYS A 150 22.24 27.48 -15.45
C LYS A 150 21.80 26.03 -15.65
N ASP A 151 20.73 25.86 -16.41
CA ASP A 151 20.30 24.56 -16.90
C ASP A 151 21.43 23.89 -17.70
N CYS A 152 21.74 22.64 -17.32
CA CYS A 152 22.76 21.79 -17.92
C CYS A 152 22.48 21.43 -19.37
N SER A 153 21.24 21.59 -19.82
CA SER A 153 20.84 21.37 -21.22
C SER A 153 21.18 22.53 -22.16
N SER A 154 21.69 23.65 -21.65
CA SER A 154 21.92 24.84 -22.46
C SER A 154 23.32 24.89 -23.08
N ASN A 155 23.41 25.26 -24.36
CA ASN A 155 24.67 25.39 -25.13
C ASN A 155 25.73 26.34 -24.53
N SER A 156 25.42 27.05 -23.44
CA SER A 156 26.36 27.95 -22.77
C SER A 156 26.75 27.47 -21.37
N ALA A 157 26.39 26.24 -20.98
CA ALA A 157 26.66 25.65 -19.67
C ALA A 157 27.87 24.69 -19.67
N SER A 158 28.70 24.75 -20.72
CA SER A 158 29.53 23.65 -21.21
C SER A 158 31.02 23.84 -20.97
N SER A 159 31.49 24.06 -19.73
CA SER A 159 32.95 23.98 -19.52
C SER A 159 33.47 23.75 -18.10
N ASP A 160 32.71 24.00 -17.03
CA ASP A 160 33.36 24.33 -15.74
C ASP A 160 33.22 23.29 -14.60
N ASN A 161 32.59 22.12 -14.76
CA ASN A 161 32.34 21.21 -13.63
C ASN A 161 32.48 19.72 -13.99
N ASP A 162 33.67 19.32 -14.40
CA ASP A 162 33.99 17.92 -14.66
C ASP A 162 34.27 17.22 -13.33
N ILE A 163 33.49 16.19 -13.00
CA ILE A 163 33.73 15.39 -11.81
C ILE A 163 34.15 13.97 -12.15
N ASN A 164 35.01 13.40 -11.33
CA ASN A 164 35.29 11.97 -11.37
C ASN A 164 35.30 11.35 -9.97
N PHE A 165 34.96 10.07 -9.90
CA PHE A 165 34.95 9.28 -8.66
C PHE A 165 35.11 7.79 -8.96
N SER A 166 35.49 7.00 -7.95
CA SER A 166 35.86 5.58 -8.10
C SER A 166 34.91 4.57 -7.44
N ALA A 167 33.85 5.04 -6.79
CA ALA A 167 32.75 4.20 -6.27
C ALA A 167 31.57 5.08 -5.84
N ILE A 168 30.38 4.48 -5.76
CA ILE A 168 29.19 5.06 -5.13
C ILE A 168 28.80 4.17 -3.93
N THR A 169 28.44 4.78 -2.81
CA THR A 169 28.04 4.11 -1.57
C THR A 169 26.66 4.62 -1.18
N LEU A 170 25.66 3.72 -1.14
CA LEU A 170 24.33 4.01 -0.63
C LEU A 170 24.31 3.74 0.87
N ILE A 171 24.12 4.78 1.66
CA ILE A 171 24.10 4.70 3.12
C ILE A 171 22.70 4.28 3.57
N SER A 172 22.62 3.17 4.31
CA SER A 172 21.34 2.53 4.66
C SER A 172 21.36 1.83 6.02
N GLY A 173 20.18 1.55 6.57
CA GLY A 173 20.00 0.88 7.87
C GLY A 173 19.94 -0.66 7.83
N GLY A 174 20.21 -1.33 6.69
CA GLY A 174 20.01 -2.78 6.52
C GLY A 174 21.16 -3.48 5.79
N THR A 175 21.27 -4.80 5.93
CA THR A 175 22.29 -5.63 5.26
C THR A 175 21.82 -6.03 3.85
N ASN A 176 22.36 -5.40 2.81
CA ASN A 176 22.03 -5.71 1.42
C ASN A 176 23.32 -5.78 0.60
N ASP A 177 23.45 -6.80 -0.23
CA ASP A 177 24.59 -6.97 -1.13
C ASP A 177 24.19 -6.50 -2.53
N SER A 178 25.02 -5.66 -3.15
CA SER A 178 24.90 -5.33 -4.57
C SER A 178 26.25 -5.48 -5.24
N ILE A 179 26.29 -6.21 -6.36
CA ILE A 179 27.46 -6.30 -7.23
C ILE A 179 27.13 -5.49 -8.47
N ASN A 180 27.82 -4.36 -8.64
CA ASN A 180 27.82 -3.59 -9.87
C ASN A 180 29.25 -3.15 -10.20
N LEU A 181 29.60 -3.25 -11.47
CA LEU A 181 30.83 -2.70 -12.04
C LEU A 181 30.44 -1.46 -12.86
N VAL A 182 30.61 -0.30 -12.24
CA VAL A 182 30.28 1.01 -12.83
C VAL A 182 31.38 1.41 -13.82
N GLN A 183 31.37 0.85 -15.03
CA GLN A 183 32.43 1.05 -16.01
C GLN A 183 31.83 1.02 -17.42
N ARG A 184 31.83 2.17 -18.09
CA ARG A 184 31.57 2.24 -19.54
C ARG A 184 32.76 1.59 -20.24
N ARG A 185 32.50 0.62 -21.12
CA ARG A 185 33.52 -0.21 -21.77
C ARG A 185 33.31 -0.23 -23.27
N HIS A 186 34.42 -0.35 -23.99
CA HIS A 186 34.48 -0.62 -25.42
C HIS A 186 35.51 -1.71 -25.71
N LEU A 187 35.08 -2.82 -26.32
CA LEU A 187 35.96 -3.82 -26.92
C LEU A 187 35.83 -3.74 -28.43
N GLY A 188 36.95 -3.92 -29.15
CA GLY A 188 37.01 -3.82 -30.61
C GLY A 188 38.16 -2.94 -31.07
N ASP A 189 37.96 -2.22 -32.18
CA ASP A 189 38.90 -1.23 -32.70
C ASP A 189 38.27 0.20 -32.73
N ASN A 190 38.83 1.10 -33.55
CA ASN A 190 38.34 2.48 -33.68
C ASN A 190 37.71 2.74 -35.06
N TYR A 191 37.41 1.67 -35.80
CA TYR A 191 37.23 1.71 -37.24
C TYR A 191 35.78 1.37 -37.63
N ASP A 192 34.85 2.26 -37.28
CA ASP A 192 33.47 2.19 -37.78
C ASP A 192 33.47 2.28 -39.32
N ARG A 193 32.98 1.24 -40.00
CA ARG A 193 33.08 1.07 -41.45
C ARG A 193 32.09 1.93 -42.26
N ASP A 194 31.67 3.07 -41.75
CA ASP A 194 30.92 4.11 -42.48
C ASP A 194 31.81 5.12 -43.21
N TYR A 195 33.13 4.90 -43.20
CA TYR A 195 34.14 5.77 -43.82
C TYR A 195 34.02 5.97 -45.35
N TRP A 196 33.24 5.15 -46.08
CA TRP A 196 33.16 5.25 -47.55
C TRP A 196 32.04 6.15 -48.10
N TYR A 197 31.08 6.59 -47.27
CA TYR A 197 29.96 7.45 -47.74
C TYR A 197 30.13 8.94 -47.38
N TYR A 198 30.98 9.28 -46.41
CA TYR A 198 31.06 10.63 -45.85
C TYR A 198 31.98 11.62 -46.57
N TRP A 199 32.85 11.15 -47.49
CA TRP A 199 33.84 12.01 -48.14
C TRP A 199 33.24 13.09 -49.06
N TYR A 200 31.93 13.02 -49.37
CA TYR A 200 31.25 13.99 -50.24
C TYR A 200 30.45 15.07 -49.48
N TYR A 201 30.27 14.97 -48.16
CA TYR A 201 29.45 15.92 -47.39
C TYR A 201 30.16 16.60 -46.20
N GLY A 202 31.46 16.39 -46.00
CA GLY A 202 32.26 17.27 -45.15
C GLY A 202 31.92 17.21 -43.65
N HIS A 203 31.70 16.02 -43.11
CA HIS A 203 31.66 15.78 -41.68
C HIS A 203 32.96 15.08 -41.27
N TYR A 204 33.81 15.79 -40.53
CA TYR A 204 34.96 15.21 -39.85
C TYR A 204 34.53 14.81 -38.46
N ASP A 205 34.90 13.59 -38.08
CA ASP A 205 34.61 12.95 -36.81
C ASP A 205 35.59 13.42 -35.72
N TRP A 206 35.04 13.70 -34.54
CA TRP A 206 35.67 14.11 -33.26
C TRP A 206 36.43 15.48 -33.17
N TYR A 207 36.08 16.29 -32.15
CA TYR A 207 36.74 17.54 -31.68
C TYR A 207 37.06 18.62 -32.74
N ASP A 208 36.06 19.40 -33.20
CA ASP A 208 36.35 20.72 -33.80
C ASP A 208 36.47 21.81 -32.73
N ARG A 209 37.73 22.17 -32.47
CA ARG A 209 38.22 23.25 -31.60
C ARG A 209 37.85 24.67 -32.10
N ASN A 210 37.00 24.83 -33.13
CA ASN A 210 36.64 26.12 -33.74
C ASN A 210 35.13 26.42 -33.93
N GLY A 211 34.23 25.71 -33.25
CA GLY A 211 32.91 26.24 -32.92
C GLY A 211 31.96 26.58 -34.08
N GLN A 212 31.86 25.74 -35.12
CA GLN A 212 30.79 25.84 -36.12
C GLN A 212 30.29 24.46 -36.58
N SER A 213 29.31 23.88 -35.87
CA SER A 213 28.45 22.83 -36.42
C SER A 213 26.99 23.15 -36.12
N ARG A 214 26.13 23.03 -37.14
CA ARG A 214 24.68 23.22 -37.11
C ARG A 214 24.02 21.93 -37.63
N ASP A 215 23.84 20.93 -36.78
CA ASP A 215 22.92 19.81 -37.06
C ASP A 215 22.26 19.34 -35.73
N PRO A 216 20.91 19.27 -35.65
CA PRO A 216 20.18 18.96 -34.43
C PRO A 216 19.63 17.52 -34.36
N SER A 217 20.43 16.49 -34.66
CA SER A 217 20.00 15.07 -34.58
C SER A 217 20.80 14.29 -33.50
N PRO A 218 20.15 13.58 -32.54
CA PRO A 218 20.79 13.07 -31.31
C PRO A 218 21.29 11.60 -31.44
N PRO A 219 22.22 11.13 -30.58
CA PRO A 219 23.61 11.56 -30.49
C PRO A 219 24.58 10.37 -30.75
N TYR A 220 25.62 10.61 -31.56
CA TYR A 220 26.77 9.73 -31.69
C TYR A 220 27.57 9.77 -30.38
N LEU A 221 27.59 8.66 -29.64
CA LEU A 221 28.06 8.55 -28.25
C LEU A 221 29.13 7.47 -28.18
N TYR A 222 30.34 7.76 -28.65
CA TYR A 222 31.41 6.75 -28.66
C TYR A 222 32.52 7.00 -27.64
N PRO A 223 32.86 5.98 -26.84
CA PRO A 223 34.20 5.78 -26.31
C PRO A 223 35.18 5.41 -27.45
N ASP A 224 36.08 6.30 -27.85
CA ASP A 224 36.91 6.10 -29.07
C ASP A 224 38.29 5.46 -28.77
N TYR A 225 38.49 4.87 -27.58
CA TYR A 225 39.73 4.14 -27.26
C TYR A 225 39.43 2.67 -26.91
N PRO A 226 39.95 1.69 -27.68
CA PRO A 226 39.56 0.31 -27.52
C PRO A 226 40.30 -0.31 -26.32
N GLU A 227 39.60 -1.06 -25.47
CA GLU A 227 40.23 -1.80 -24.36
C GLU A 227 40.84 -3.16 -24.81
N GLY A 228 40.90 -3.38 -26.12
CA GLY A 228 41.32 -4.63 -26.77
C GLY A 228 40.11 -5.49 -27.18
N THR A 229 40.36 -6.76 -27.51
CA THR A 229 39.32 -7.68 -27.97
C THR A 229 38.70 -8.51 -26.84
N SER A 230 39.19 -8.40 -25.61
CA SER A 230 38.62 -9.11 -24.46
C SER A 230 38.93 -8.42 -23.13
N ILE A 231 38.02 -8.52 -22.17
CA ILE A 231 38.20 -8.06 -20.79
C ILE A 231 37.79 -9.15 -19.79
N THR A 232 38.42 -9.18 -18.62
CA THR A 232 38.11 -10.14 -17.54
C THR A 232 37.84 -9.41 -16.23
N PHE A 233 36.73 -9.76 -15.58
CA PHE A 233 36.31 -9.27 -14.28
C PHE A 233 36.43 -10.38 -13.24
N ASN A 234 36.93 -10.04 -12.06
CA ASN A 234 37.00 -10.96 -10.92
C ASN A 234 35.83 -10.68 -9.97
N PHE A 235 35.13 -11.71 -9.50
CA PHE A 235 34.05 -11.58 -8.52
C PHE A 235 34.05 -12.77 -7.55
N ASN A 236 33.45 -12.57 -6.37
CA ASN A 236 33.28 -13.62 -5.36
C ASN A 236 31.79 -13.89 -5.15
N VAL A 237 31.44 -15.12 -4.78
CA VAL A 237 30.10 -15.47 -4.29
C VAL A 237 30.18 -15.81 -2.81
N THR A 238 29.24 -15.32 -2.01
CA THR A 238 29.19 -15.51 -0.55
C THR A 238 28.40 -16.75 -0.15
N SER A 239 27.49 -17.21 -1.02
CA SER A 239 26.76 -18.47 -0.95
C SER A 239 26.73 -19.15 -2.32
N PRO A 240 26.46 -20.47 -2.39
CA PRO A 240 26.30 -21.12 -3.68
C PRO A 240 25.16 -20.50 -4.49
N VAL A 241 25.38 -20.25 -5.78
CA VAL A 241 24.44 -19.58 -6.69
C VAL A 241 24.46 -20.25 -8.06
N ILE A 242 23.30 -20.38 -8.70
CA ILE A 242 23.21 -20.78 -10.11
C ILE A 242 23.05 -19.51 -10.94
N ILE A 243 24.04 -19.17 -11.76
CA ILE A 243 23.95 -18.07 -12.73
C ILE A 243 23.36 -18.64 -14.02
N ASP A 244 22.20 -18.12 -14.42
CA ASP A 244 21.49 -18.53 -15.63
C ASP A 244 21.41 -17.42 -16.68
N LYS A 245 21.68 -16.16 -16.31
CA LYS A 245 21.66 -15.02 -17.25
C LYS A 245 22.72 -13.96 -16.97
N VAL A 246 23.12 -13.27 -18.02
CA VAL A 246 23.97 -12.07 -17.97
C VAL A 246 23.23 -10.92 -18.63
N LYS A 247 23.08 -9.79 -17.94
CA LYS A 247 22.39 -8.60 -18.45
C LYS A 247 23.36 -7.46 -18.68
N PHE A 248 23.34 -6.91 -19.88
CA PHE A 248 24.04 -5.70 -20.27
C PHE A 248 23.12 -4.49 -20.17
N PHE A 249 23.64 -3.38 -19.68
CA PHE A 249 22.93 -2.10 -19.67
C PHE A 249 23.52 -1.19 -20.73
N ALA A 250 22.63 -0.66 -21.57
CA ALA A 250 22.97 0.21 -22.69
C ALA A 250 24.04 -0.39 -23.62
N ALA A 251 23.91 -1.69 -23.93
CA ALA A 251 24.73 -2.34 -24.94
C ALA A 251 24.52 -1.69 -26.31
N ARG A 252 25.61 -1.42 -27.00
CA ARG A 252 25.66 -0.69 -28.27
C ARG A 252 26.70 -1.33 -29.18
N GLU A 253 26.52 -1.08 -30.48
CA GLU A 253 27.52 -1.40 -31.51
C GLU A 253 27.87 -2.88 -31.57
N ILE A 254 26.88 -3.73 -31.28
CA ILE A 254 27.05 -5.19 -31.25
C ILE A 254 27.12 -5.69 -32.70
N ASN A 255 28.24 -5.48 -33.39
CA ASN A 255 28.33 -5.69 -34.83
C ASN A 255 28.37 -7.18 -35.22
N TYR A 256 29.09 -8.00 -34.46
CA TYR A 256 29.16 -9.47 -34.64
C TYR A 256 28.87 -10.27 -33.36
N GLY A 257 28.72 -9.59 -32.22
CA GLY A 257 28.44 -10.21 -30.93
C GLY A 257 29.64 -10.35 -30.00
N ALA A 258 29.41 -10.88 -28.80
CA ALA A 258 30.46 -11.10 -27.81
C ALA A 258 30.29 -12.46 -27.11
N ASN A 259 31.39 -13.19 -26.89
CA ASN A 259 31.44 -14.43 -26.13
C ASN A 259 31.53 -14.14 -24.62
N PHE A 260 30.84 -14.96 -23.81
CA PHE A 260 30.93 -14.92 -22.35
C PHE A 260 31.55 -16.19 -21.83
N SER A 261 32.58 -16.06 -21.00
CA SER A 261 33.14 -17.19 -20.27
C SER A 261 33.11 -16.95 -18.77
N ILE A 262 32.66 -17.95 -18.01
CA ILE A 262 32.77 -17.97 -16.56
C ILE A 262 33.82 -19.02 -16.19
N ASP A 263 34.81 -18.64 -15.40
CA ASP A 263 35.95 -19.50 -15.01
C ASP A 263 36.63 -20.18 -16.22
N GLY A 264 36.79 -19.40 -17.29
CA GLY A 264 37.44 -19.84 -18.53
C GLY A 264 36.59 -20.76 -19.43
N THR A 265 35.35 -21.05 -19.06
CA THR A 265 34.42 -21.85 -19.88
C THR A 265 33.40 -20.96 -20.55
N GLN A 266 33.27 -21.03 -21.87
CA GLN A 266 32.26 -20.25 -22.60
C GLN A 266 30.84 -20.70 -22.25
N LYS A 267 30.00 -19.78 -21.79
CA LYS A 267 28.63 -20.01 -21.29
C LYS A 267 27.53 -19.40 -22.15
N GLY A 268 27.84 -18.41 -22.99
CA GLY A 268 26.86 -17.77 -23.88
C GLY A 268 27.47 -16.83 -24.91
N ILE A 269 26.61 -16.26 -25.75
CA ILE A 269 26.97 -15.29 -26.80
C ILE A 269 25.91 -14.18 -26.85
N LEU A 270 26.33 -12.92 -26.84
CA LEU A 270 25.45 -11.77 -27.10
C LEU A 270 25.40 -11.55 -28.60
N GLN A 271 24.20 -11.58 -29.18
CA GLN A 271 24.00 -11.43 -30.62
C GLN A 271 23.68 -9.99 -31.02
N THR A 272 23.96 -9.66 -32.28
CA THR A 272 23.89 -8.31 -32.87
C THR A 272 22.51 -7.65 -32.81
N ASN A 273 21.46 -8.46 -32.85
CA ASN A 273 20.06 -8.02 -32.80
C ASN A 273 19.39 -8.46 -31.48
N GLY A 274 20.21 -8.85 -30.50
CA GLY A 274 19.80 -9.58 -29.31
C GLY A 274 19.24 -8.72 -28.19
N ASN A 275 18.43 -9.35 -27.35
CA ASN A 275 18.04 -8.82 -26.06
C ASN A 275 19.31 -8.50 -25.24
N PRO A 276 19.39 -7.35 -24.54
CA PRO A 276 20.49 -7.06 -23.61
C PRO A 276 20.65 -8.11 -22.49
N ILE A 277 19.70 -9.02 -22.34
CA ILE A 277 19.78 -10.20 -21.47
C ILE A 277 20.18 -11.41 -22.30
N VAL A 278 21.30 -12.02 -21.92
CA VAL A 278 21.85 -13.24 -22.52
C VAL A 278 21.58 -14.37 -21.56
N ASP A 279 20.75 -15.33 -21.97
CA ASP A 279 20.62 -16.60 -21.27
C ASP A 279 21.94 -17.39 -21.48
N ILE A 280 22.48 -17.92 -20.40
CA ILE A 280 23.70 -18.73 -20.41
C ILE A 280 23.40 -20.15 -19.95
N GLU A 281 24.32 -21.08 -20.22
CA GLU A 281 24.24 -22.41 -19.57
C GLU A 281 24.34 -22.24 -18.05
N ASP A 282 23.36 -22.80 -17.32
CA ASP A 282 23.29 -22.81 -15.86
C ASP A 282 24.67 -23.13 -15.26
N THR A 283 25.22 -22.14 -14.56
CA THR A 283 26.57 -22.21 -13.99
C THR A 283 26.48 -22.07 -12.49
N THR A 284 26.63 -23.20 -11.79
CA THR A 284 26.70 -23.24 -10.33
C THR A 284 28.07 -22.76 -9.86
N LEU A 285 28.09 -21.70 -9.06
CA LEU A 285 29.27 -21.14 -8.43
C LEU A 285 29.20 -21.38 -6.92
N TYR A 286 30.31 -21.76 -6.31
CA TYR A 286 30.44 -22.02 -4.88
C TYR A 286 31.41 -21.02 -4.25
N PRO A 287 31.19 -20.60 -2.98
CA PRO A 287 32.17 -19.79 -2.27
C PRO A 287 33.55 -20.46 -2.29
N SER A 288 34.55 -19.72 -2.77
CA SER A 288 35.90 -20.21 -3.01
C SER A 288 36.92 -19.24 -2.40
N GLY A 289 38.07 -19.77 -1.95
CA GLY A 289 39.19 -18.93 -1.51
C GLY A 289 39.86 -18.13 -2.64
N ASN A 290 39.59 -18.48 -3.90
CA ASN A 290 40.00 -17.75 -5.09
C ASN A 290 38.78 -17.12 -5.80
N PRO A 291 38.90 -15.91 -6.37
CA PRO A 291 37.79 -15.27 -7.08
C PRO A 291 37.41 -16.01 -8.35
N HIS A 292 36.11 -16.01 -8.66
CA HIS A 292 35.57 -16.38 -9.96
C HIS A 292 35.90 -15.31 -11.00
N THR A 293 35.87 -15.70 -12.27
CA THR A 293 36.18 -14.83 -13.40
C THR A 293 35.02 -14.77 -14.38
N LEU A 294 34.66 -13.57 -14.84
CA LEU A 294 33.77 -13.31 -15.98
C LEU A 294 34.61 -12.69 -17.09
N GLN A 295 34.76 -13.38 -18.21
CA GLN A 295 35.44 -12.88 -19.40
C GLN A 295 34.43 -12.56 -20.50
N ILE A 296 34.63 -11.41 -21.15
CA ILE A 296 33.88 -10.95 -22.32
C ILE A 296 34.87 -10.77 -23.46
N GLU A 297 34.58 -11.35 -24.61
CA GLU A 297 35.45 -11.29 -25.79
C GLU A 297 34.63 -10.89 -27.02
N SER A 298 35.08 -9.85 -27.74
CA SER A 298 34.47 -9.44 -29.00
C SER A 298 34.63 -10.53 -30.07
N ILE A 299 33.60 -10.73 -30.88
CA ILE A 299 33.67 -11.66 -32.01
C ILE A 299 34.20 -10.92 -33.23
N ASN A 300 35.39 -11.34 -33.71
CA ASN A 300 36.03 -10.73 -34.89
C ASN A 300 35.15 -10.80 -36.16
N GLY A 301 34.71 -9.64 -36.64
CA GLY A 301 34.01 -9.44 -37.91
C GLY A 301 34.93 -9.30 -39.13
N GLN A 302 34.36 -9.22 -40.34
CA GLN A 302 35.16 -8.90 -41.54
C GLN A 302 35.40 -7.40 -41.66
N GLY A 303 36.63 -6.93 -41.41
CA GLY A 303 37.06 -5.58 -41.82
C GLY A 303 37.12 -4.51 -40.73
N GLY A 304 37.27 -4.90 -39.46
CA GLY A 304 37.34 -3.99 -38.30
C GLY A 304 36.02 -3.86 -37.53
N ASP A 305 34.96 -4.50 -38.02
CA ASP A 305 33.62 -4.40 -37.42
C ASP A 305 33.47 -5.30 -36.16
N ASP A 306 34.42 -5.32 -35.21
CA ASP A 306 34.37 -6.17 -34.01
C ASP A 306 33.96 -5.45 -32.73
N ASP A 307 33.36 -4.27 -32.87
CA ASP A 307 33.03 -3.43 -31.74
C ASP A 307 31.90 -4.00 -30.89
N ILE A 308 31.96 -3.68 -29.59
CA ILE A 308 30.85 -3.79 -28.64
C ILE A 308 31.14 -2.84 -27.47
N SER A 309 30.13 -2.03 -27.13
CA SER A 309 30.18 -1.12 -25.99
C SER A 309 29.02 -1.34 -25.02
N TRP A 310 29.24 -1.11 -23.73
CA TRP A 310 28.18 -1.17 -22.70
C TRP A 310 28.50 -0.26 -21.50
N ASP A 311 27.49 0.06 -20.70
CA ASP A 311 27.66 0.92 -19.51
C ASP A 311 27.84 0.12 -18.21
N SER A 312 27.14 -1.00 -18.06
CA SER A 312 27.19 -1.84 -16.85
C SER A 312 26.74 -3.28 -17.15
N ILE A 313 27.11 -4.22 -16.29
CA ILE A 313 26.75 -5.64 -16.41
C ILE A 313 26.24 -6.17 -15.07
N SER A 314 25.23 -7.04 -15.13
CA SER A 314 24.73 -7.80 -13.98
C SER A 314 24.68 -9.29 -14.28
N LEU A 315 25.21 -10.10 -13.35
CA LEU A 315 25.02 -11.56 -13.34
C LEU A 315 23.73 -11.87 -12.57
N ILE A 316 22.81 -12.58 -13.22
CA ILE A 316 21.54 -12.98 -12.64
C ILE A 316 21.64 -14.44 -12.25
N GLY A 317 21.34 -14.73 -11.01
CA GLY A 317 21.30 -16.09 -10.52
C GLY A 317 20.41 -16.27 -9.30
N ILE A 318 20.14 -17.53 -8.99
CA ILE A 318 19.29 -17.94 -7.89
C ILE A 318 20.17 -18.55 -6.81
N ASN A 319 20.04 -18.06 -5.57
CA ASN A 319 20.73 -18.64 -4.42
C ASN A 319 20.30 -20.10 -4.26
N VAL A 320 21.27 -20.99 -4.12
CA VAL A 320 21.01 -22.38 -3.77
C VAL A 320 20.85 -22.43 -2.25
N THR A 321 19.71 -22.93 -1.77
CA THR A 321 19.56 -23.27 -0.35
C THR A 321 20.70 -24.20 0.06
N SER A 322 21.48 -23.87 1.09
CA SER A 322 22.56 -24.75 1.54
C SER A 322 22.00 -25.91 2.37
N LEU A 323 22.60 -27.09 2.27
CA LEU A 323 22.29 -28.22 3.14
C LEU A 323 22.86 -27.96 4.55
N ASP A 324 21.98 -27.88 5.54
CA ASP A 324 22.35 -27.64 6.93
C ASP A 324 22.89 -28.93 7.57
N HIS A 325 22.05 -29.97 7.71
CA HIS A 325 22.42 -31.28 8.25
C HIS A 325 21.54 -32.40 7.66
N ILE A 326 21.92 -33.65 7.93
CA ILE A 326 21.05 -34.82 7.76
C ILE A 326 20.38 -35.12 9.09
N LEU A 327 19.06 -35.33 9.09
CA LEU A 327 18.30 -35.81 10.24
C LEU A 327 17.85 -37.24 9.98
N LEU A 328 18.28 -38.17 10.84
CA LEU A 328 17.82 -39.57 10.85
C LEU A 328 16.67 -39.70 11.86
N GLU A 329 15.46 -39.91 11.35
CA GLU A 329 14.26 -40.12 12.18
C GLU A 329 13.94 -41.61 12.27
N HIS A 330 13.78 -42.09 13.51
CA HIS A 330 13.50 -43.48 13.86
C HIS A 330 12.66 -43.55 15.14
N ASP A 331 12.10 -44.71 15.46
CA ASP A 331 11.27 -44.98 16.65
C ASP A 331 12.08 -45.48 17.87
N GLY A 332 13.30 -45.97 17.64
CA GLY A 332 14.21 -46.52 18.65
C GLY A 332 14.05 -48.02 18.89
N SER A 333 13.14 -48.68 18.17
CA SER A 333 12.91 -50.12 18.22
C SER A 333 13.24 -50.74 16.86
N GLY A 334 13.46 -52.04 16.83
CA GLY A 334 13.63 -52.76 15.58
C GLY A 334 13.43 -54.25 15.79
N LEU A 335 13.11 -54.97 14.72
CA LEU A 335 12.90 -56.42 14.78
C LEU A 335 14.00 -57.17 14.05
N THR A 336 14.55 -58.21 14.69
CA THR A 336 15.66 -59.01 14.11
C THR A 336 15.26 -59.89 12.92
N CYS A 337 14.00 -59.85 12.50
CA CYS A 337 13.43 -60.62 11.39
C CYS A 337 12.97 -59.76 10.20
N ARG A 338 13.19 -58.44 10.24
CA ARG A 338 12.72 -57.43 9.28
C ARG A 338 13.74 -56.28 9.16
N GLY A 339 13.68 -55.51 8.06
CA GLY A 339 14.39 -54.24 7.94
C GLY A 339 13.65 -53.12 8.67
N GLU A 340 14.40 -52.34 9.44
CA GLU A 340 13.89 -51.21 10.23
C GLU A 340 13.91 -49.93 9.38
N PRO A 341 12.74 -49.33 9.07
CA PRO A 341 12.67 -48.16 8.20
C PRO A 341 13.21 -46.89 8.88
N ILE A 342 14.32 -46.35 8.37
CA ILE A 342 14.88 -45.07 8.85
C ILE A 342 14.55 -43.95 7.87
N THR A 343 13.90 -42.90 8.37
CA THR A 343 13.62 -41.71 7.55
C THR A 343 14.82 -40.77 7.53
N VAL A 344 15.35 -40.52 6.34
CA VAL A 344 16.51 -39.64 6.12
C VAL A 344 16.01 -38.31 5.57
N LYS A 345 16.18 -37.22 6.35
CA LYS A 345 15.79 -35.87 5.96
C LYS A 345 17.02 -35.01 5.68
N ALA A 346 16.98 -34.28 4.57
CA ALA A 346 17.96 -33.25 4.23
C ALA A 346 17.42 -31.90 4.73
N CYS A 347 17.98 -31.39 5.81
CA CYS A 347 17.49 -30.17 6.46
C CYS A 347 18.16 -28.94 5.85
N ALA A 348 17.38 -27.90 5.54
CA ALA A 348 17.89 -26.62 5.06
C ALA A 348 18.16 -25.61 6.19
N ASN A 349 17.78 -25.95 7.43
CA ASN A 349 17.99 -25.13 8.62
C ASN A 349 18.17 -26.01 9.88
N ASP A 350 18.69 -25.39 10.95
CA ASP A 350 19.10 -26.04 12.20
C ASP A 350 17.99 -26.85 12.90
N ASN A 351 16.73 -26.39 12.82
CA ASN A 351 15.59 -27.10 13.44
C ASN A 351 14.85 -28.03 12.48
N CYS A 352 15.38 -28.23 11.27
CA CYS A 352 14.79 -29.00 10.17
C CYS A 352 13.32 -28.62 9.86
N SER A 353 12.92 -27.37 10.11
CA SER A 353 11.58 -26.89 9.73
C SER A 353 11.47 -26.57 8.24
N ALA A 354 12.59 -26.51 7.52
CA ALA A 354 12.67 -26.40 6.08
C ALA A 354 13.57 -27.52 5.54
N LEU A 355 13.15 -28.16 4.44
CA LEU A 355 13.91 -29.23 3.80
C LEU A 355 14.71 -28.72 2.59
N TYR A 356 15.86 -29.33 2.37
CA TYR A 356 16.71 -29.14 1.19
C TYR A 356 16.19 -30.04 0.05
N ASN A 357 15.47 -29.43 -0.90
CA ASN A 357 14.75 -30.18 -1.94
C ASN A 357 15.60 -30.61 -3.14
N ASN A 358 16.83 -30.11 -3.27
CA ASN A 358 17.73 -30.52 -4.33
C ASN A 358 18.30 -31.92 -4.06
N GLN A 359 19.03 -32.48 -5.03
CA GLN A 359 19.62 -33.81 -4.87
C GLN A 359 20.70 -33.80 -3.77
N VAL A 360 20.63 -34.79 -2.90
CA VAL A 360 21.58 -35.09 -1.82
C VAL A 360 22.03 -36.55 -1.93
N THR A 361 23.30 -36.79 -1.68
CA THR A 361 23.87 -38.14 -1.48
C THR A 361 24.33 -38.29 -0.05
N VAL A 362 23.80 -39.28 0.66
CA VAL A 362 24.10 -39.60 2.07
C VAL A 362 24.75 -40.98 2.14
N ASN A 363 25.85 -41.06 2.86
CA ASN A 363 26.57 -42.30 3.15
C ASN A 363 26.37 -42.65 4.63
N PHE A 364 25.94 -43.87 4.94
CA PHE A 364 25.75 -44.29 6.33
C PHE A 364 27.09 -44.74 6.92
N THR A 365 27.50 -44.10 8.01
CA THR A 365 28.79 -44.35 8.66
C THR A 365 28.69 -45.41 9.75
N ASN A 366 27.50 -45.62 10.31
CA ASN A 366 27.23 -46.64 11.32
C ASN A 366 25.77 -47.13 11.25
N PRO A 367 25.51 -48.45 11.35
CA PRO A 367 26.45 -49.54 11.11
C PRO A 367 26.99 -49.52 9.67
N SER A 368 28.17 -50.08 9.43
CA SER A 368 28.83 -50.06 8.11
C SER A 368 28.20 -51.00 7.07
N SER A 369 27.13 -51.72 7.43
CA SER A 369 26.41 -52.66 6.58
C SER A 369 25.03 -52.92 7.17
N GLY A 370 24.08 -53.37 6.36
CA GLY A 370 22.70 -53.68 6.78
C GLY A 370 21.67 -52.76 6.14
N TRP A 371 22.10 -51.59 5.66
CA TRP A 371 21.30 -50.65 4.88
C TRP A 371 20.91 -51.24 3.52
N GLU A 372 19.64 -51.12 3.14
CA GLU A 372 19.13 -51.56 1.85
C GLU A 372 19.87 -50.87 0.69
N THR A 373 20.14 -49.56 0.84
CA THR A 373 20.87 -48.74 -0.13
C THR A 373 21.87 -47.82 0.59
N ASP A 374 23.16 -47.97 0.30
CA ASP A 374 24.23 -47.14 0.84
C ASP A 374 25.39 -46.99 -0.18
N PRO A 375 25.75 -45.76 -0.62
CA PRO A 375 25.12 -44.49 -0.27
C PRO A 375 23.73 -44.34 -0.89
N VAL A 376 22.83 -43.66 -0.18
CA VAL A 376 21.50 -43.29 -0.69
C VAL A 376 21.56 -41.93 -1.38
N THR A 377 20.96 -41.82 -2.57
CA THR A 377 20.82 -40.55 -3.30
C THR A 377 19.35 -40.24 -3.49
N PHE A 378 18.91 -39.07 -3.03
CA PHE A 378 17.51 -38.64 -3.12
C PHE A 378 17.39 -37.14 -3.40
N ALA A 379 16.20 -36.72 -3.82
CA ALA A 379 15.83 -35.32 -4.00
C ALA A 379 14.41 -35.12 -3.42
N GLY A 380 13.98 -33.88 -3.24
CA GLY A 380 12.67 -33.58 -2.63
C GLY A 380 12.68 -33.54 -1.10
N GLY A 381 13.85 -33.48 -0.47
CA GLY A 381 13.98 -33.17 0.96
C GLY A 381 14.08 -34.36 1.90
N GLN A 382 13.56 -35.54 1.54
CA GLN A 382 13.61 -36.73 2.39
C GLN A 382 13.49 -38.04 1.60
N THR A 383 13.88 -39.14 2.23
CA THR A 383 13.68 -40.51 1.76
C THR A 383 13.62 -41.48 2.93
N THR A 384 13.35 -42.76 2.69
CA THR A 384 13.37 -43.82 3.71
C THR A 384 14.33 -44.91 3.25
N VAL A 385 15.14 -45.43 4.17
CA VAL A 385 16.08 -46.53 3.93
C VAL A 385 15.94 -47.55 5.05
N ASP A 386 15.77 -48.82 4.69
CA ASP A 386 15.66 -49.89 5.68
C ASP A 386 17.04 -50.32 6.19
N LEU A 387 17.16 -50.49 7.50
CA LEU A 387 18.30 -51.07 8.19
C LEU A 387 17.97 -52.49 8.68
N THR A 388 18.62 -53.50 8.10
CA THR A 388 18.52 -54.89 8.58
C THR A 388 19.59 -55.18 9.63
N HIS A 389 19.16 -55.68 10.80
CA HIS A 389 20.05 -56.19 11.84
C HIS A 389 19.46 -57.45 12.47
N THR A 390 20.20 -58.57 12.48
CA THR A 390 19.64 -59.89 12.84
C THR A 390 19.95 -60.36 14.25
N ASP A 391 20.75 -59.59 14.99
CA ASP A 391 21.15 -59.88 16.36
C ASP A 391 20.36 -59.02 17.34
N ASN A 392 20.01 -59.59 18.49
CA ASN A 392 19.26 -58.91 19.53
C ASN A 392 20.20 -58.04 20.39
N GLU A 393 20.37 -56.78 20.00
CA GLU A 393 21.25 -55.81 20.66
C GLU A 393 20.87 -54.36 20.30
N THR A 394 21.50 -53.39 20.99
CA THR A 394 21.38 -51.96 20.67
C THR A 394 22.40 -51.57 19.60
N VAL A 395 21.94 -50.89 18.56
CA VAL A 395 22.74 -50.39 17.43
C VAL A 395 22.68 -48.86 17.41
N THR A 396 23.83 -48.20 17.29
CA THR A 396 23.89 -46.75 17.05
C THR A 396 23.94 -46.49 15.55
N ILE A 397 23.08 -45.61 15.04
CA ILE A 397 23.08 -45.17 13.64
C ILE A 397 23.81 -43.84 13.46
N ASP A 398 24.45 -43.65 12.31
CA ASP A 398 25.08 -42.38 11.92
C ASP A 398 25.22 -42.29 10.40
N ALA A 399 25.29 -41.08 9.86
CA ALA A 399 25.40 -40.82 8.43
C ALA A 399 26.19 -39.55 8.14
N GLU A 400 26.59 -39.36 6.87
CA GLU A 400 27.25 -38.15 6.39
C GLU A 400 26.75 -37.78 4.99
N ALA A 401 26.38 -36.52 4.78
CA ALA A 401 26.09 -36.01 3.44
C ALA A 401 27.40 -35.77 2.67
N ILE A 402 27.57 -36.46 1.55
CA ILE A 402 28.80 -36.40 0.74
C ILE A 402 28.66 -35.49 -0.50
N SER A 403 27.44 -35.19 -0.94
CA SER A 403 27.20 -34.28 -2.07
C SER A 403 25.78 -33.67 -2.04
N PRO A 404 25.62 -32.35 -1.80
CA PRO A 404 26.64 -31.47 -1.21
C PRO A 404 26.99 -31.90 0.22
N THR A 405 28.15 -31.46 0.71
CA THR A 405 28.49 -31.62 2.13
C THR A 405 27.55 -30.77 2.99
N ALA A 406 27.06 -31.34 4.08
CA ALA A 406 26.27 -30.61 5.07
C ALA A 406 27.14 -29.63 5.86
N ASN A 407 26.55 -28.51 6.29
CA ASN A 407 27.24 -27.51 7.11
C ASN A 407 27.44 -27.97 8.57
N ASN A 408 26.55 -28.80 9.07
CA ASN A 408 26.49 -29.32 10.42
C ASN A 408 26.46 -30.86 10.40
N SER A 409 26.81 -31.48 11.54
CA SER A 409 26.79 -32.93 11.70
C SER A 409 25.38 -33.50 11.64
N THR A 410 25.28 -34.76 11.26
CA THR A 410 24.02 -35.53 11.32
C THR A 410 23.43 -35.50 12.72
N GLN A 411 22.11 -35.41 12.78
CA GLN A 411 21.31 -35.44 14.00
C GLN A 411 20.33 -36.61 13.93
N CYS A 412 19.81 -37.03 15.09
CA CYS A 412 18.76 -38.03 15.15
C CYS A 412 17.53 -37.46 15.86
N LEU A 413 16.36 -37.94 15.43
CA LEU A 413 15.09 -37.71 16.11
C LEU A 413 14.49 -39.07 16.43
N ASN A 414 14.40 -39.37 17.73
CA ASN A 414 13.69 -40.54 18.19
C ASN A 414 12.21 -40.15 18.38
N THR A 415 11.29 -40.75 17.61
CA THR A 415 9.86 -40.42 17.68
C THR A 415 9.20 -40.89 18.98
N SER A 416 9.76 -41.91 19.66
CA SER A 416 9.34 -42.25 21.03
C SER A 416 9.76 -41.20 22.07
N GLY A 417 10.69 -40.31 21.69
CA GLY A 417 11.12 -39.13 22.44
C GLY A 417 12.65 -38.99 22.48
N GLY A 418 13.14 -37.77 22.26
CA GLY A 418 14.56 -37.43 22.40
C GLY A 418 15.32 -37.33 21.08
N THR A 419 16.65 -37.29 21.17
CA THR A 419 17.57 -37.09 20.03
C THR A 419 18.64 -38.19 19.96
N ASP A 420 18.37 -39.34 20.59
CA ASP A 420 19.29 -40.46 20.60
C ASP A 420 19.33 -41.12 19.21
N CYS A 421 20.51 -41.57 18.79
CA CYS A 421 20.70 -42.32 17.54
C CYS A 421 20.76 -43.84 17.79
N GLU A 422 20.12 -44.32 18.85
CA GLU A 422 20.19 -45.72 19.28
C GLU A 422 18.88 -46.45 18.95
N ILE A 423 18.99 -47.64 18.37
CA ILE A 423 17.88 -48.53 18.02
C ILE A 423 18.09 -49.87 18.71
N ILE A 424 17.07 -50.38 19.40
CA ILE A 424 17.13 -51.68 20.09
C ILE A 424 16.45 -52.74 19.23
N PHE A 425 17.24 -53.66 18.66
CA PHE A 425 16.71 -54.77 17.88
C PHE A 425 16.30 -55.95 18.76
N ASN A 426 15.05 -56.40 18.65
CA ASN A 426 14.46 -57.48 19.45
C ASN A 426 13.96 -58.65 18.58
N ASP A 427 13.98 -59.87 19.11
CA ASP A 427 13.43 -61.06 18.42
C ASP A 427 11.89 -61.11 18.45
N VAL A 428 11.27 -60.36 19.34
CA VAL A 428 9.82 -60.21 19.48
C VAL A 428 9.50 -58.76 19.82
N GLY A 429 8.45 -58.22 19.24
CA GLY A 429 8.02 -56.85 19.48
C GLY A 429 6.63 -56.58 18.91
N ILE A 430 6.25 -55.33 18.91
CA ILE A 430 5.00 -54.86 18.32
C ILE A 430 5.29 -53.90 17.17
N ILE A 431 4.31 -53.72 16.29
CA ILE A 431 4.32 -52.74 15.22
C ILE A 431 2.98 -52.00 15.25
N ILE A 432 3.00 -50.68 15.23
CA ILE A 432 1.86 -49.79 15.05
C ILE A 432 1.75 -49.46 13.57
N ASP A 433 0.65 -49.90 12.97
CA ASP A 433 0.33 -49.67 11.58
C ASP A 433 -0.65 -48.49 11.45
N GLY A 434 -0.31 -47.50 10.63
CA GLY A 434 -1.10 -46.29 10.44
C GLY A 434 -2.44 -46.52 9.74
N ASP A 435 -2.57 -47.63 9.00
CA ASP A 435 -3.79 -47.99 8.26
C ASP A 435 -4.16 -49.48 8.42
N SER A 436 -5.30 -49.84 7.84
CA SER A 436 -5.84 -51.21 7.89
C SER A 436 -5.79 -51.95 6.55
N ASP A 437 -5.15 -51.39 5.53
CA ASP A 437 -5.13 -51.94 4.17
C ASP A 437 -4.18 -53.15 4.06
N ASN A 438 -3.26 -53.29 5.02
CA ASN A 438 -2.34 -54.41 5.18
C ASN A 438 -1.42 -54.62 3.96
N THR A 439 -1.22 -53.59 3.13
CA THR A 439 -0.29 -53.58 2.00
C THR A 439 1.13 -53.29 2.45
N ASN A 440 1.28 -52.36 3.39
CA ASN A 440 2.49 -52.15 4.16
C ASN A 440 2.17 -52.45 5.64
N PRO A 441 2.81 -53.43 6.28
CA PRO A 441 2.53 -53.82 7.67
C PRO A 441 3.01 -52.81 8.73
N GLU A 442 3.34 -51.58 8.33
CA GLU A 442 3.93 -50.48 9.10
C GLU A 442 3.77 -49.17 8.32
N SER A 443 2.53 -48.83 7.97
CA SER A 443 2.22 -47.59 7.27
C SER A 443 2.31 -46.37 8.20
N ASN A 444 2.64 -45.22 7.63
CA ASN A 444 2.60 -43.95 8.36
C ASN A 444 1.18 -43.54 8.71
N ILE A 445 0.98 -42.99 9.91
CA ILE A 445 -0.16 -42.15 10.21
C ILE A 445 -0.01 -40.84 9.41
N ILE A 446 -1.00 -40.55 8.59
CA ILE A 446 -1.11 -39.31 7.81
C ILE A 446 -1.68 -38.17 8.64
N THR A 447 -1.67 -36.96 8.08
CA THR A 447 -2.23 -35.76 8.71
C THR A 447 -3.68 -35.99 9.17
N GLN A 448 -3.96 -35.57 10.41
CA GLN A 448 -5.28 -35.65 11.03
C GLN A 448 -5.87 -34.25 11.25
N ILE A 449 -7.15 -34.19 11.59
CA ILE A 449 -7.84 -32.95 11.97
C ILE A 449 -8.25 -33.04 13.44
N ALA A 450 -7.98 -32.00 14.22
CA ALA A 450 -8.33 -31.98 15.64
C ALA A 450 -9.84 -32.21 15.84
N GLY A 451 -10.22 -33.07 16.78
CA GLY A 451 -11.60 -33.50 17.04
C GLY A 451 -12.16 -34.54 16.07
N LYS A 452 -11.45 -34.89 14.98
CA LYS A 452 -11.87 -35.93 14.02
C LYS A 452 -11.35 -37.31 14.45
N PRO A 453 -12.21 -38.32 14.62
CA PRO A 453 -11.75 -39.70 14.72
C PRO A 453 -10.97 -40.14 13.48
N SER A 454 -9.88 -40.88 13.67
CA SER A 454 -9.03 -41.33 12.58
C SER A 454 -9.79 -42.15 11.53
N ASP A 455 -10.81 -42.91 11.93
CA ASP A 455 -11.69 -43.72 11.09
C ASP A 455 -12.91 -42.98 10.52
N THR A 456 -12.86 -41.65 10.48
CA THR A 456 -13.91 -40.79 9.93
C THR A 456 -13.35 -39.96 8.78
N ASN A 457 -14.13 -39.82 7.70
CA ASN A 457 -13.72 -39.05 6.52
C ASN A 457 -13.55 -37.54 6.86
N PRO A 458 -12.70 -36.80 6.13
CA PRO A 458 -11.77 -37.26 5.08
C PRO A 458 -10.67 -38.17 5.64
N ASP A 459 -10.04 -38.93 4.74
CA ASP A 459 -8.84 -39.73 5.04
C ASP A 459 -9.06 -40.70 6.21
N SER A 460 -10.18 -41.41 6.16
CA SER A 460 -10.64 -42.36 7.17
C SER A 460 -9.76 -43.60 7.23
N GLU A 461 -8.98 -43.76 8.31
CA GLU A 461 -8.13 -44.91 8.55
C GLU A 461 -8.31 -45.51 9.95
N THR A 462 -8.38 -46.84 10.03
CA THR A 462 -8.28 -47.60 11.29
C THR A 462 -6.85 -48.06 11.46
N GLN A 463 -6.25 -47.83 12.64
CA GLN A 463 -4.88 -48.21 12.93
C GLN A 463 -4.83 -49.65 13.47
N LEU A 464 -3.68 -50.31 13.36
CA LEU A 464 -3.50 -51.67 13.85
C LEU A 464 -2.29 -51.79 14.78
N ILE A 465 -2.37 -52.67 15.78
CA ILE A 465 -1.21 -53.19 16.50
C ILE A 465 -0.97 -54.62 16.07
N ARG A 466 0.26 -54.91 15.68
CA ARG A 466 0.72 -56.24 15.23
C ARG A 466 1.76 -56.74 16.20
N VAL A 467 1.59 -57.95 16.73
CA VAL A 467 2.66 -58.59 17.53
C VAL A 467 3.43 -59.54 16.63
N VAL A 468 4.73 -59.31 16.50
CA VAL A 468 5.61 -60.02 15.57
C VAL A 468 6.74 -60.67 16.34
N ARG A 469 7.12 -61.90 15.94
CA ARG A 469 8.30 -62.59 16.44
C ARG A 469 9.09 -63.27 15.33
N LYS A 470 10.38 -63.46 15.55
CA LYS A 470 11.26 -64.26 14.71
C LYS A 470 10.95 -65.76 14.85
N ASP A 471 10.84 -66.44 13.73
CA ASP A 471 10.75 -67.89 13.69
C ASP A 471 12.15 -68.53 13.81
N ASP A 472 12.36 -69.36 14.82
CA ASP A 472 13.67 -69.97 15.13
C ASP A 472 14.23 -70.87 14.02
N LYS A 473 13.38 -71.31 13.07
CA LYS A 473 13.79 -72.22 11.99
C LYS A 473 14.09 -71.50 10.69
N THR A 474 13.25 -70.53 10.34
CA THR A 474 13.28 -69.86 9.04
C THR A 474 13.87 -68.46 9.12
N GLY A 475 13.93 -67.86 10.32
CA GLY A 475 14.30 -66.45 10.52
C GLY A 475 13.21 -65.47 10.08
N ALA A 476 12.06 -65.94 9.60
CA ALA A 476 10.97 -65.10 9.12
C ALA A 476 10.16 -64.50 10.29
N CYS A 477 9.61 -63.31 10.08
CA CYS A 477 8.64 -62.73 10.99
C CYS A 477 7.29 -63.48 10.91
N ILE A 478 6.80 -63.96 12.06
CA ILE A 478 5.52 -64.65 12.23
C ILE A 478 4.73 -64.02 13.38
N PRO A 479 3.40 -64.28 13.50
CA PRO A 479 2.62 -63.76 14.62
C PRO A 479 3.19 -64.18 15.98
N GLY A 480 3.39 -63.20 16.87
CA GLY A 480 3.87 -63.43 18.23
C GLY A 480 2.78 -63.91 19.19
N VAL A 481 1.52 -63.55 18.91
CA VAL A 481 0.32 -63.93 19.68
C VAL A 481 -0.84 -64.30 18.76
N GLN A 482 -1.80 -65.08 19.24
CA GLN A 482 -2.96 -65.50 18.45
C GLN A 482 -4.22 -65.67 19.30
N ASN A 483 -5.34 -65.08 18.86
CA ASN A 483 -6.69 -65.27 19.44
C ASN A 483 -6.78 -65.00 20.95
N GLN A 484 -6.23 -63.88 21.41
CA GLN A 484 -6.25 -63.52 22.83
C GLN A 484 -6.42 -62.02 23.03
N ASN A 485 -6.92 -61.65 24.22
CA ASN A 485 -6.98 -60.25 24.63
C ASN A 485 -5.72 -59.91 25.41
N ILE A 486 -5.12 -58.77 25.09
CA ILE A 486 -3.94 -58.28 25.80
C ILE A 486 -4.14 -56.79 26.06
N ASP A 487 -3.76 -56.39 27.25
CA ASP A 487 -3.78 -55.00 27.68
C ASP A 487 -2.58 -54.27 27.06
N VAL A 488 -2.86 -53.18 26.36
CA VAL A 488 -1.86 -52.33 25.70
C VAL A 488 -1.91 -50.95 26.33
N SER A 489 -0.76 -50.49 26.79
CA SER A 489 -0.55 -49.14 27.32
C SER A 489 -0.23 -48.19 26.18
N PHE A 490 -1.02 -47.13 26.03
CA PHE A 490 -0.80 -46.07 25.06
C PHE A 490 -0.33 -44.80 25.75
N SER A 491 0.62 -44.12 25.13
CA SER A 491 1.03 -42.75 25.45
C SER A 491 1.25 -41.98 24.14
N TYR A 492 1.61 -40.71 24.23
CA TYR A 492 2.08 -39.96 23.06
C TYR A 492 3.29 -39.12 23.41
N SER A 493 4.09 -38.80 22.40
CA SER A 493 5.22 -37.89 22.49
C SER A 493 4.97 -36.62 21.68
N THR A 494 5.75 -35.58 21.97
CA THR A 494 5.86 -34.35 21.17
C THR A 494 7.24 -34.34 20.51
N PRO A 495 7.43 -34.99 19.34
CA PRO A 495 8.76 -35.16 18.72
C PRO A 495 9.50 -33.83 18.52
N GLN A 496 8.75 -32.73 18.37
CA GLN A 496 9.28 -31.38 18.39
C GLN A 496 8.52 -30.56 19.44
N PRO A 497 9.10 -30.26 20.62
CA PRO A 497 8.39 -29.68 21.76
C PRO A 497 7.63 -28.39 21.46
N ALA A 498 8.12 -27.53 20.55
CA ALA A 498 7.46 -26.27 20.20
C ALA A 498 6.31 -26.42 19.18
N GLN A 499 6.17 -27.60 18.58
CA GLN A 499 5.19 -27.90 17.52
C GLN A 499 4.04 -28.80 18.00
N GLY A 500 4.08 -29.28 19.25
CA GLY A 500 3.00 -30.01 19.90
C GLY A 500 2.59 -29.34 21.22
N LEU A 501 1.55 -29.87 21.84
CA LEU A 501 1.15 -29.50 23.20
C LEU A 501 1.36 -30.69 24.12
N ASP A 502 2.12 -30.47 25.19
CA ASP A 502 2.43 -31.52 26.16
C ASP A 502 1.22 -31.93 27.00
N ASP A 503 0.16 -31.13 27.02
CA ASP A 503 -1.09 -31.36 27.74
C ASP A 503 -2.30 -31.59 26.81
N ASN A 504 -2.05 -32.03 25.57
CA ASN A 504 -3.10 -32.47 24.65
C ASN A 504 -3.78 -33.74 25.16
N ILE A 505 -5.08 -33.87 24.89
CA ILE A 505 -5.85 -35.08 25.16
C ILE A 505 -5.97 -35.89 23.88
N ILE A 506 -5.45 -37.12 23.88
CA ILE A 506 -5.64 -38.08 22.80
C ILE A 506 -6.49 -39.24 23.31
N GLN A 507 -7.69 -39.39 22.74
CA GLN A 507 -8.56 -40.51 23.02
C GLN A 507 -8.17 -41.70 22.12
N ILE A 508 -7.88 -42.85 22.73
CA ILE A 508 -7.69 -44.13 22.03
C ILE A 508 -8.95 -44.96 22.20
N SER A 509 -9.45 -45.53 21.11
CA SER A 509 -10.69 -46.31 21.09
C SER A 509 -10.52 -47.67 20.42
N ASN A 510 -11.19 -48.67 20.97
CA ASN A 510 -11.41 -49.97 20.32
C ASN A 510 -12.89 -50.34 20.49
N ASN A 511 -13.64 -50.33 19.39
CA ASN A 511 -15.08 -50.54 19.40
C ASN A 511 -15.79 -49.56 20.36
N THR A 512 -16.43 -50.07 21.44
CA THR A 512 -17.16 -49.25 22.41
C THR A 512 -16.34 -48.84 23.63
N ASN A 513 -15.09 -49.28 23.73
CA ASN A 513 -14.20 -48.95 24.84
C ASN A 513 -13.24 -47.86 24.41
N SER A 514 -12.98 -46.89 25.29
CA SER A 514 -11.99 -45.84 25.06
C SER A 514 -11.27 -45.44 26.34
N VAL A 515 -10.07 -44.90 26.17
CA VAL A 515 -9.25 -44.29 27.22
C VAL A 515 -8.72 -42.94 26.72
N ASN A 516 -8.48 -41.99 27.63
CA ASN A 516 -7.99 -40.66 27.29
C ASN A 516 -6.59 -40.46 27.88
N ILE A 517 -5.58 -40.33 27.04
CA ILE A 517 -4.24 -39.94 27.46
C ILE A 517 -4.28 -38.45 27.75
N SER A 518 -4.06 -38.05 29.00
CA SER A 518 -4.28 -36.66 29.45
C SER A 518 -3.15 -35.68 29.17
N ASP A 519 -1.93 -36.18 29.00
CA ASP A 519 -0.71 -35.41 28.71
C ASP A 519 0.38 -36.36 28.18
N ASN A 520 1.49 -35.80 27.67
CA ASN A 520 2.61 -36.55 27.09
C ASN A 520 3.46 -37.32 28.12
N THR A 521 3.11 -37.27 29.41
CA THR A 521 3.73 -38.05 30.48
C THR A 521 2.81 -39.16 30.99
N SER A 522 1.57 -39.18 30.52
CA SER A 522 0.54 -40.12 30.92
C SER A 522 0.57 -41.37 30.03
N SER A 523 0.23 -42.50 30.62
CA SER A 523 0.09 -43.77 29.91
C SER A 523 -1.21 -44.43 30.35
N GLU A 524 -2.05 -44.82 29.39
CA GLU A 524 -3.37 -45.38 29.64
C GLU A 524 -3.53 -46.74 28.97
N THR A 525 -4.13 -47.69 29.70
CA THR A 525 -4.21 -49.08 29.26
C THR A 525 -5.57 -49.42 28.65
N LEU A 526 -5.58 -49.98 27.45
CA LEU A 526 -6.76 -50.47 26.75
C LEU A 526 -6.59 -51.94 26.37
N SER A 527 -7.59 -52.77 26.69
CA SER A 527 -7.58 -54.20 26.34
C SER A 527 -7.95 -54.38 24.86
N LEU A 528 -7.01 -54.89 24.06
CA LEU A 528 -7.18 -55.14 22.63
C LEU A 528 -7.35 -56.64 22.33
N SER A 529 -8.20 -56.97 21.36
CA SER A 529 -8.47 -58.35 20.94
C SER A 529 -7.65 -58.72 19.70
N PHE A 530 -6.62 -59.55 19.88
CA PHE A 530 -5.73 -59.99 18.80
C PHE A 530 -6.29 -61.20 18.06
N ASN A 531 -6.36 -61.12 16.73
CA ASN A 531 -6.84 -62.21 15.88
C ASN A 531 -5.79 -63.34 15.69
N SER A 532 -6.06 -64.31 14.80
CA SER A 532 -5.14 -65.42 14.53
C SER A 532 -3.81 -65.02 13.89
N ASN A 533 -3.71 -63.80 13.37
CA ASN A 533 -2.51 -63.23 12.78
C ASN A 533 -1.76 -62.30 13.75
N GLY A 534 -2.22 -62.20 15.00
CA GLY A 534 -1.61 -61.31 15.99
C GLY A 534 -1.86 -59.84 15.72
N ILE A 535 -3.01 -59.49 15.12
CA ILE A 535 -3.38 -58.12 14.75
C ILE A 535 -4.61 -57.70 15.56
N ALA A 536 -4.59 -56.48 16.12
CA ALA A 536 -5.73 -55.86 16.78
C ALA A 536 -5.93 -54.40 16.30
N PRO A 537 -7.17 -53.97 15.97
CA PRO A 537 -7.42 -52.60 15.50
C PRO A 537 -7.56 -51.60 16.65
N PHE A 538 -7.32 -50.32 16.38
CA PHE A 538 -7.71 -49.20 17.24
C PHE A 538 -7.94 -47.94 16.40
N THR A 539 -8.58 -46.95 16.98
CA THR A 539 -8.73 -45.60 16.40
C THR A 539 -8.33 -44.57 17.43
N PHE A 540 -8.04 -43.35 16.99
CA PHE A 540 -7.71 -42.26 17.91
C PHE A 540 -8.35 -40.94 17.50
N THR A 541 -8.44 -40.02 18.46
CA THR A 541 -8.90 -38.64 18.24
C THR A 541 -8.05 -37.71 19.09
N SER A 542 -7.40 -36.74 18.46
CA SER A 542 -6.66 -35.68 19.15
C SER A 542 -7.58 -34.49 19.38
N GLU A 543 -7.68 -34.00 20.62
CA GLU A 543 -8.49 -32.82 20.94
C GLU A 543 -7.86 -31.53 20.39
N ASP A 544 -6.53 -31.41 20.51
CA ASP A 544 -5.78 -30.25 20.09
C ASP A 544 -4.93 -30.51 18.85
N THR A 545 -4.42 -29.41 18.28
CA THR A 545 -3.57 -29.44 17.10
C THR A 545 -2.10 -29.55 17.49
N GLY A 546 -1.25 -29.95 16.56
CA GLY A 546 0.20 -30.06 16.77
C GLY A 546 0.82 -31.25 16.06
N LYS A 547 2.10 -31.48 16.33
CA LYS A 547 2.86 -32.62 15.82
C LYS A 547 3.08 -33.64 16.94
N TYR A 548 2.62 -34.86 16.72
CA TYR A 548 2.57 -35.93 17.72
C TYR A 548 3.10 -37.25 17.14
N ALA A 549 3.47 -38.17 18.02
CA ALA A 549 3.61 -39.59 17.72
C ALA A 549 2.93 -40.40 18.83
N LEU A 550 2.28 -41.50 18.48
CA LEU A 550 1.67 -42.41 19.46
C LEU A 550 2.67 -43.49 19.82
N ASN A 551 2.75 -43.82 21.11
CA ASN A 551 3.56 -44.92 21.60
C ASN A 551 2.65 -46.00 22.16
N ALA A 552 2.98 -47.26 21.90
CA ALA A 552 2.34 -48.41 22.52
C ALA A 552 3.37 -49.25 23.26
N GLU A 553 3.01 -49.75 24.43
CA GLU A 553 3.78 -50.72 25.19
C GLU A 553 2.86 -51.84 25.67
N MET A 554 3.30 -53.09 25.54
CA MET A 554 2.56 -54.23 26.07
C MET A 554 3.47 -55.34 26.55
N ASP A 555 2.95 -56.10 27.52
CA ASP A 555 3.55 -57.32 28.01
C ASP A 555 3.16 -58.51 27.11
N ILE A 556 4.08 -58.95 26.25
CA ILE A 556 3.87 -60.08 25.35
C ILE A 556 4.08 -61.38 26.14
N PRO A 557 3.07 -62.26 26.26
CA PRO A 557 3.19 -63.46 27.09
C PRO A 557 4.12 -64.50 26.47
N VAL A 558 5.06 -65.02 27.27
CA VAL A 558 5.94 -66.12 26.88
C VAL A 558 5.18 -67.45 27.02
N THR A 559 5.15 -68.25 25.95
CA THR A 559 4.46 -69.54 25.92
C THR A 559 5.43 -70.72 25.85
N TYR A 560 5.00 -71.87 26.38
CA TYR A 560 5.64 -73.15 26.12
C TYR A 560 5.33 -73.63 24.70
N PHE A 561 6.03 -74.68 24.25
CA PHE A 561 5.82 -75.28 22.91
C PHE A 561 4.37 -75.77 22.67
N ASP A 562 3.61 -76.03 23.72
CA ASP A 562 2.18 -76.42 23.64
C ASP A 562 1.21 -75.23 23.67
N ASN A 563 1.72 -74.00 23.50
CA ASN A 563 0.98 -72.72 23.54
C ASN A 563 0.34 -72.40 24.90
N THR A 564 0.76 -73.05 25.99
CA THR A 564 0.36 -72.64 27.35
C THR A 564 1.28 -71.53 27.88
N THR A 565 0.76 -70.61 28.70
CA THR A 565 1.55 -69.48 29.21
C THR A 565 2.51 -69.91 30.31
N THR A 566 3.73 -69.36 30.28
CA THR A 566 4.77 -69.63 31.29
C THR A 566 4.61 -68.76 32.55
N GLY A 567 3.82 -67.69 32.46
CA GLY A 567 3.73 -66.63 33.48
C GLY A 567 4.82 -65.56 33.37
N GLN A 568 5.74 -65.66 32.41
CA GLN A 568 6.71 -64.61 32.06
C GLN A 568 6.21 -63.79 30.86
N THR A 569 6.68 -62.55 30.75
CA THR A 569 6.37 -61.63 29.65
C THR A 569 7.66 -61.08 29.05
N VAL A 570 7.58 -60.61 27.80
CA VAL A 570 8.57 -59.78 27.14
C VAL A 570 7.89 -58.46 26.80
N THR A 571 8.49 -57.34 27.19
CA THR A 571 7.97 -56.03 26.83
C THR A 571 8.15 -55.81 25.34
N GLY A 572 7.07 -55.52 24.63
CA GLY A 572 7.09 -55.00 23.28
C GLY A 572 6.67 -53.54 23.30
N SER A 573 7.45 -52.70 22.65
CA SER A 573 7.16 -51.27 22.50
C SER A 573 7.41 -50.83 21.07
N ASP A 574 6.66 -49.84 20.64
CA ASP A 574 6.80 -49.20 19.33
C ASP A 574 6.21 -47.78 19.36
N ALA A 575 6.64 -46.94 18.43
CA ALA A 575 6.18 -45.58 18.24
C ALA A 575 5.88 -45.29 16.76
N THR A 576 4.82 -44.53 16.50
CA THR A 576 4.48 -44.15 15.14
C THR A 576 5.49 -43.16 14.56
N ASN A 577 5.42 -42.92 13.25
CA ASN A 577 5.99 -41.71 12.65
C ASN A 577 5.43 -40.45 13.34
N ALA A 578 6.16 -39.34 13.23
CA ALA A 578 5.61 -38.05 13.60
C ALA A 578 4.55 -37.61 12.58
N PHE A 579 3.34 -37.30 13.05
CA PHE A 579 2.23 -36.84 12.21
C PHE A 579 1.66 -35.50 12.71
N VAL A 580 1.02 -34.77 11.80
CA VAL A 580 0.42 -33.45 12.09
C VAL A 580 -1.08 -33.62 12.35
N VAL A 581 -1.58 -32.97 13.40
CA VAL A 581 -3.00 -32.74 13.65
C VAL A 581 -3.27 -31.26 13.40
N ARG A 582 -3.95 -30.91 12.30
CA ARG A 582 -4.26 -29.52 11.95
C ARG A 582 -5.65 -29.07 12.47
N PRO A 583 -5.90 -27.75 12.60
CA PRO A 583 -7.27 -27.25 12.73
C PRO A 583 -8.12 -27.61 11.51
N LEU A 584 -9.45 -27.70 11.68
CA LEU A 584 -10.36 -27.76 10.54
C LEU A 584 -10.33 -26.44 9.76
N ALA A 585 -10.46 -25.32 10.49
CA ALA A 585 -10.42 -23.95 9.98
C ALA A 585 -10.09 -22.97 11.11
N VAL A 586 -9.75 -21.73 10.75
CA VAL A 586 -9.68 -20.60 11.68
C VAL A 586 -10.89 -19.70 11.48
N PHE A 587 -11.75 -19.57 12.48
CA PHE A 587 -12.82 -18.57 12.47
C PHE A 587 -12.24 -17.19 12.83
N ALA A 588 -12.52 -16.17 12.03
CA ALA A 588 -12.12 -14.80 12.27
C ALA A 588 -13.34 -13.87 12.36
N ASN A 589 -13.34 -12.94 13.32
CA ASN A 589 -14.35 -11.89 13.39
C ASN A 589 -13.80 -10.63 14.07
N ALA A 590 -14.25 -9.46 13.64
CA ALA A 590 -13.94 -8.23 14.33
C ALA A 590 -14.83 -8.06 15.58
N VAL A 591 -14.25 -7.52 16.66
CA VAL A 591 -14.99 -7.24 17.89
C VAL A 591 -16.06 -6.18 17.63
N ALA A 592 -17.30 -6.46 18.03
CA ALA A 592 -18.48 -5.61 17.77
C ALA A 592 -18.82 -5.40 16.27
N ASN A 593 -18.43 -6.33 15.41
CA ASN A 593 -18.77 -6.33 14.00
C ASN A 593 -20.30 -6.48 13.79
N PRO A 594 -20.98 -5.54 13.11
CA PRO A 594 -22.41 -5.65 12.82
C PRO A 594 -22.72 -6.60 11.65
N LYS A 595 -21.70 -7.04 10.89
CA LYS A 595 -21.85 -7.97 9.75
C LYS A 595 -22.80 -7.43 8.68
N SER A 596 -22.68 -6.14 8.37
CA SER A 596 -23.54 -5.48 7.40
C SER A 596 -23.46 -6.15 6.03
N GLN A 597 -24.62 -6.35 5.39
CA GLN A 597 -24.73 -7.07 4.11
C GLN A 597 -24.87 -6.13 2.90
N ASN A 598 -25.09 -4.84 3.14
CA ASN A 598 -25.28 -3.82 2.10
C ASN A 598 -24.94 -2.43 2.66
N ALA A 599 -25.03 -1.42 1.79
CA ALA A 599 -24.71 -0.03 2.11
C ALA A 599 -25.69 0.64 3.10
N ASP A 600 -26.82 0.03 3.42
CA ASP A 600 -27.78 0.53 4.44
C ASP A 600 -27.61 -0.18 5.80
N GLY A 601 -26.71 -1.18 5.86
CA GLY A 601 -26.35 -1.85 7.09
C GLY A 601 -25.65 -0.93 8.08
N SER A 602 -25.66 -1.33 9.35
CA SER A 602 -25.06 -0.57 10.44
C SER A 602 -23.57 -0.27 10.20
N VAL A 603 -23.17 0.93 10.61
CA VAL A 603 -21.77 1.36 10.57
C VAL A 603 -20.97 0.60 11.62
N PHE A 604 -19.84 0.05 11.22
CA PHE A 604 -18.87 -0.61 12.10
C PHE A 604 -17.82 0.39 12.59
N LYS A 605 -17.06 0.97 11.67
CA LYS A 605 -15.92 1.85 11.94
C LYS A 605 -15.74 2.89 10.84
N LYS A 606 -15.17 4.03 11.19
CA LYS A 606 -14.64 4.99 10.22
C LYS A 606 -13.33 4.47 9.61
N ALA A 607 -13.06 4.73 8.34
CA ALA A 607 -11.85 4.36 7.63
C ALA A 607 -10.59 4.88 8.36
N GLY A 608 -9.58 4.02 8.50
CA GLY A 608 -8.35 4.28 9.25
C GLY A 608 -8.48 4.18 10.78
N ASN A 609 -9.68 4.02 11.35
CA ASN A 609 -9.79 3.80 12.79
C ASN A 609 -9.50 2.34 13.17
N PRO A 610 -8.77 2.12 14.28
CA PRO A 610 -8.36 0.78 14.67
C PRO A 610 -9.51 -0.05 15.23
N PHE A 611 -9.42 -1.36 15.02
CA PHE A 611 -10.27 -2.38 15.62
C PHE A 611 -9.45 -3.63 15.96
N THR A 612 -10.08 -4.55 16.69
CA THR A 612 -9.49 -5.84 17.07
C THR A 612 -10.14 -6.95 16.25
N LEU A 613 -9.30 -7.82 15.69
CA LEU A 613 -9.71 -9.10 15.12
C LEU A 613 -9.46 -10.22 16.12
N ASN A 614 -10.46 -11.07 16.32
CA ASN A 614 -10.34 -12.30 17.08
C ASN A 614 -10.32 -13.49 16.10
N PHE A 615 -9.37 -14.40 16.33
CA PHE A 615 -9.20 -15.65 15.60
C PHE A 615 -9.43 -16.81 16.57
N LYS A 616 -10.09 -17.87 16.10
CA LYS A 616 -10.35 -19.10 16.87
C LYS A 616 -10.09 -20.32 16.00
N SER A 617 -9.37 -21.29 16.53
CA SER A 617 -9.05 -22.55 15.86
C SER A 617 -10.19 -23.54 16.07
N LEU A 618 -10.83 -24.00 15.00
CA LEU A 618 -11.98 -24.91 15.07
C LEU A 618 -11.54 -26.38 15.01
N GLN A 619 -12.14 -27.21 15.86
CA GLN A 619 -12.14 -28.66 15.70
C GLN A 619 -13.10 -29.09 14.58
N TRP A 620 -12.87 -30.28 14.07
CA TRP A 620 -13.86 -31.03 13.32
C TRP A 620 -14.99 -31.49 14.24
N THR A 621 -16.23 -31.35 13.78
CA THR A 621 -17.40 -31.98 14.38
C THR A 621 -18.35 -32.45 13.28
N SER A 622 -19.15 -33.47 13.57
CA SER A 622 -20.13 -33.99 12.62
C SER A 622 -21.05 -32.87 12.10
N GLY A 623 -21.05 -32.67 10.77
CA GLY A 623 -21.86 -31.66 10.08
C GLY A 623 -21.17 -30.32 9.81
N ARG A 624 -19.90 -30.13 10.21
CA ARG A 624 -19.07 -29.00 9.74
C ARG A 624 -18.46 -29.25 8.35
N ASP A 625 -18.27 -30.51 7.99
CA ASP A 625 -17.66 -30.95 6.73
C ASP A 625 -18.53 -32.07 6.14
N SER A 626 -19.57 -31.69 5.42
CA SER A 626 -20.62 -32.61 4.95
C SER A 626 -20.25 -33.32 3.65
N ASP A 627 -19.37 -32.72 2.85
CA ASP A 627 -18.83 -33.32 1.63
C ASP A 627 -17.54 -34.13 1.88
N ASN A 628 -17.02 -34.10 3.11
CA ASN A 628 -15.85 -34.83 3.60
C ASN A 628 -14.57 -34.46 2.84
N ASN A 629 -14.36 -33.17 2.61
CA ASN A 629 -13.17 -32.64 1.95
C ASN A 629 -12.14 -32.06 2.94
N GLY A 630 -12.41 -32.09 4.24
CA GLY A 630 -11.54 -31.55 5.28
C GLY A 630 -11.56 -30.03 5.39
N ILE A 631 -12.57 -29.39 4.81
CA ILE A 631 -12.80 -27.95 4.80
C ILE A 631 -14.13 -27.67 5.49
N TRP A 632 -14.22 -26.53 6.18
CA TRP A 632 -15.46 -26.14 6.82
C TRP A 632 -16.47 -25.59 5.79
N ASP A 633 -17.61 -26.26 5.64
CA ASP A 633 -18.67 -25.93 4.66
C ASP A 633 -19.20 -24.48 4.77
N SER A 634 -19.06 -23.85 5.93
CA SER A 634 -19.59 -22.51 6.18
C SER A 634 -18.61 -21.38 5.88
N CYS A 635 -17.42 -21.67 5.34
CA CYS A 635 -16.37 -20.66 5.15
C CYS A 635 -16.79 -19.48 4.25
N ASP A 636 -17.62 -19.75 3.25
CA ASP A 636 -18.11 -18.74 2.29
C ASP A 636 -19.35 -17.95 2.78
N ASN A 637 -19.81 -18.16 4.01
CA ASN A 637 -21.04 -17.53 4.51
C ASN A 637 -20.78 -16.09 5.00
N SER A 638 -21.32 -15.08 4.28
CA SER A 638 -21.20 -13.67 4.65
C SER A 638 -21.84 -13.29 6.01
N THR A 639 -22.68 -14.15 6.58
CA THR A 639 -23.36 -13.95 7.88
C THR A 639 -22.83 -14.86 8.98
N LEU A 640 -21.71 -15.55 8.72
CA LEU A 640 -21.12 -16.55 9.60
C LEU A 640 -21.11 -16.13 11.08
N SER A 641 -21.70 -16.98 11.93
CA SER A 641 -21.65 -16.83 13.38
C SER A 641 -20.53 -17.68 13.96
N ASP A 642 -19.97 -17.18 15.05
CA ASP A 642 -19.06 -17.95 15.89
C ASP A 642 -19.76 -19.24 16.37
N PRO A 643 -19.21 -20.45 16.11
CA PRO A 643 -19.81 -21.70 16.54
C PRO A 643 -19.98 -21.84 18.05
N GLY A 644 -19.17 -21.13 18.86
CA GLY A 644 -19.33 -21.07 20.32
C GLY A 644 -18.72 -22.24 21.10
N SER A 645 -18.36 -23.36 20.45
CA SER A 645 -17.77 -24.56 21.04
C SER A 645 -16.85 -25.30 20.07
N ASP A 646 -16.17 -26.34 20.57
CA ASP A 646 -15.34 -27.27 19.80
C ASP A 646 -14.20 -26.54 19.09
N TYR A 647 -13.35 -25.92 19.91
CA TYR A 647 -12.13 -25.25 19.49
C TYR A 647 -10.93 -26.10 19.88
N ALA A 648 -9.90 -26.10 19.03
CA ALA A 648 -8.66 -26.80 19.29
C ALA A 648 -7.61 -25.80 19.74
N ARG A 649 -6.90 -26.09 20.83
CA ARG A 649 -5.69 -25.33 21.15
C ARG A 649 -4.64 -25.57 20.08
N VAL A 650 -3.85 -24.53 19.87
CA VAL A 650 -2.80 -24.52 18.87
C VAL A 650 -1.46 -24.24 19.55
N PRO A 651 -0.40 -25.00 19.25
CA PRO A 651 0.97 -24.67 19.67
C PRO A 651 1.41 -23.36 18.99
N GLN A 652 2.70 -23.03 19.01
CA GLN A 652 3.18 -21.81 18.37
C GLN A 652 2.86 -21.83 16.87
N TRP A 653 1.99 -20.91 16.43
CA TRP A 653 1.67 -20.74 15.01
C TRP A 653 1.49 -19.27 14.66
N ASN A 654 2.40 -18.75 13.83
CA ASN A 654 2.29 -17.42 13.24
C ASN A 654 1.42 -17.48 11.98
N ILE A 655 0.15 -17.08 12.08
CA ILE A 655 -0.80 -17.10 10.97
C ILE A 655 -0.59 -15.99 9.94
N GLY A 656 0.33 -15.06 10.19
CA GLY A 656 0.66 -13.96 9.30
C GLY A 656 -0.26 -12.75 9.47
N GLN A 657 -0.51 -12.04 8.37
CA GLN A 657 -1.41 -10.91 8.26
C GLN A 657 -2.51 -11.27 7.25
N PRO A 658 -3.59 -11.96 7.68
CA PRO A 658 -4.62 -12.44 6.78
C PRO A 658 -5.25 -11.30 5.96
N SER A 659 -5.25 -11.44 4.64
CA SER A 659 -5.80 -10.46 3.71
C SER A 659 -7.33 -10.48 3.64
N VAL A 660 -7.94 -9.42 3.13
CA VAL A 660 -9.37 -9.34 2.85
C VAL A 660 -9.70 -9.13 1.37
N ASP A 661 -10.84 -9.64 0.96
CA ASP A 661 -11.48 -9.29 -0.30
C ASP A 661 -12.60 -8.25 -0.06
N LEU A 662 -12.68 -7.26 -0.95
CA LEU A 662 -13.75 -6.27 -0.95
C LEU A 662 -15.05 -6.93 -1.41
N ALA A 663 -16.03 -7.02 -0.51
CA ALA A 663 -17.36 -7.50 -0.83
C ALA A 663 -18.19 -6.39 -1.49
N LEU A 664 -18.22 -5.19 -0.90
CA LEU A 664 -18.96 -4.03 -1.39
C LEU A 664 -18.25 -2.71 -1.04
N PRO A 665 -18.32 -1.68 -1.91
CA PRO A 665 -18.89 -1.70 -3.25
C PRO A 665 -18.01 -2.51 -4.22
N SER A 666 -18.63 -3.23 -5.16
CA SER A 666 -17.91 -3.98 -6.19
C SER A 666 -18.38 -3.52 -7.59
N PRO A 667 -17.48 -3.04 -8.47
CA PRO A 667 -16.03 -2.91 -8.28
C PRO A 667 -15.65 -1.73 -7.35
N GLY A 668 -14.50 -1.85 -6.68
CA GLY A 668 -13.97 -0.82 -5.78
C GLY A 668 -12.49 -1.00 -5.47
N ASN A 669 -11.93 -0.03 -4.76
CA ASN A 669 -10.57 -0.05 -4.23
C ASN A 669 -10.49 -0.99 -3.02
N ASN A 670 -9.52 -1.90 -2.98
CA ASN A 670 -9.31 -2.85 -1.88
C ASN A 670 -7.87 -2.74 -1.34
N PRO A 671 -7.56 -1.75 -0.47
CA PRO A 671 -6.20 -1.54 0.04
C PRO A 671 -5.73 -2.57 1.08
N ASP A 672 -6.46 -3.67 1.26
CA ASP A 672 -6.27 -4.70 2.29
C ASP A 672 -6.27 -4.14 3.74
N LEU A 673 -6.12 -5.01 4.73
CA LEU A 673 -5.97 -4.65 6.14
C LEU A 673 -4.51 -4.30 6.47
N ASN A 674 -4.33 -3.26 7.29
CA ASN A 674 -3.03 -2.96 7.88
C ASN A 674 -2.99 -3.42 9.35
N TYR A 675 -2.07 -4.35 9.63
CA TYR A 675 -1.82 -4.96 10.94
C TYR A 675 -0.68 -4.22 11.67
N ASN A 676 -1.00 -3.10 12.31
CA ASN A 676 -0.01 -2.19 12.90
C ASN A 676 0.82 -2.79 14.05
N ASN A 677 0.38 -3.91 14.63
CA ASN A 677 1.10 -4.64 15.69
C ASN A 677 1.85 -5.88 15.18
N GLY A 678 1.97 -6.05 13.86
CA GLY A 678 2.62 -7.20 13.24
C GLY A 678 1.67 -8.40 13.07
N ASN A 679 2.27 -9.58 12.88
CA ASN A 679 1.50 -10.78 12.56
C ASN A 679 0.64 -11.25 13.73
N ALA A 680 -0.50 -11.85 13.40
CA ALA A 680 -1.30 -12.60 14.35
C ALA A 680 -0.72 -14.01 14.55
N GLY A 681 -0.99 -14.63 15.69
CA GLY A 681 -0.57 -16.00 15.96
C GLY A 681 -1.13 -16.60 17.24
N PHE A 682 -1.13 -17.93 17.29
CA PHE A 682 -1.53 -18.72 18.44
C PHE A 682 -0.32 -19.13 19.27
N SER A 683 -0.54 -19.35 20.57
CA SER A 683 0.52 -19.67 21.52
C SER A 683 -0.01 -20.53 22.66
N GLY A 684 -0.26 -21.82 22.39
CA GLY A 684 -0.83 -22.74 23.37
C GLY A 684 -2.29 -22.45 23.71
N SER A 685 -3.00 -21.77 22.81
CA SER A 685 -4.37 -21.28 23.00
C SER A 685 -5.26 -21.67 21.84
N ASP A 686 -6.57 -21.69 22.08
CA ASP A 686 -7.60 -21.90 21.06
C ASP A 686 -7.95 -20.61 20.28
N SER A 687 -7.43 -19.48 20.74
CA SER A 687 -7.75 -18.16 20.27
C SER A 687 -6.55 -17.23 20.23
N ALA A 688 -6.57 -16.32 19.27
CA ALA A 688 -5.57 -15.29 19.07
C ALA A 688 -6.25 -13.95 18.78
N ASN A 689 -5.61 -12.85 19.15
CA ASN A 689 -6.10 -11.51 18.84
C ASN A 689 -5.07 -10.74 18.03
N SER A 690 -5.55 -9.93 17.11
CA SER A 690 -4.77 -8.86 16.51
C SER A 690 -5.44 -7.53 16.82
N ASP A 691 -4.79 -6.76 17.70
CA ASP A 691 -5.22 -5.42 18.06
C ASP A 691 -4.65 -4.39 17.08
N ASN A 692 -5.30 -3.23 17.00
CA ASN A 692 -4.85 -2.10 16.19
C ASN A 692 -4.82 -2.38 14.68
N VAL A 693 -5.72 -3.23 14.19
CA VAL A 693 -5.93 -3.48 12.75
C VAL A 693 -6.74 -2.33 12.16
N THR A 694 -6.38 -1.88 10.96
CA THR A 694 -7.02 -0.76 10.28
C THR A 694 -7.39 -1.11 8.85
N TYR A 695 -8.45 -0.49 8.34
CA TYR A 695 -8.87 -0.54 6.94
C TYR A 695 -9.09 0.90 6.46
N SER A 696 -8.39 1.33 5.42
CA SER A 696 -8.29 2.74 4.99
C SER A 696 -9.32 3.14 3.93
N GLU A 697 -10.40 2.37 3.77
CA GLU A 697 -11.38 2.62 2.70
C GLU A 697 -12.82 2.39 3.17
N VAL A 698 -13.78 2.94 2.43
CA VAL A 698 -15.22 2.72 2.60
C VAL A 698 -15.59 1.35 2.03
N GLY A 699 -16.48 0.63 2.73
CA GLY A 699 -16.96 -0.65 2.22
C GLY A 699 -17.29 -1.70 3.26
N ILE A 700 -17.46 -2.91 2.77
CA ILE A 700 -17.65 -4.14 3.53
C ILE A 700 -16.66 -5.15 2.94
N VAL A 701 -15.90 -5.83 3.78
CA VAL A 701 -14.85 -6.76 3.38
C VAL A 701 -15.06 -8.13 4.01
N GLN A 702 -14.42 -9.17 3.49
CA GLN A 702 -14.40 -10.51 4.08
C GLN A 702 -12.97 -11.05 4.07
N MET A 703 -12.60 -11.87 5.06
CA MET A 703 -11.30 -12.54 5.06
C MET A 703 -11.19 -13.43 3.82
N LYS A 704 -10.03 -13.38 3.16
CA LYS A 704 -9.72 -14.23 2.01
C LYS A 704 -9.36 -15.64 2.51
N PRO A 705 -10.06 -16.72 2.11
CA PRO A 705 -9.91 -18.03 2.76
C PRO A 705 -8.48 -18.58 2.81
N ALA A 706 -7.69 -18.41 1.76
CA ALA A 706 -6.33 -18.93 1.64
C ALA A 706 -5.23 -17.92 1.99
N SER A 707 -5.46 -17.04 2.98
CA SER A 707 -4.52 -15.98 3.35
C SER A 707 -3.70 -16.25 4.62
N LEU A 708 -3.78 -17.46 5.18
CA LEU A 708 -2.98 -17.83 6.35
C LEU A 708 -1.63 -18.42 5.92
N ASN A 709 -0.61 -18.25 6.76
CA ASN A 709 0.57 -19.11 6.69
C ASN A 709 0.20 -20.56 7.01
N ASN A 710 0.82 -21.53 6.35
CA ASN A 710 0.56 -22.95 6.61
C ASN A 710 0.84 -23.34 8.08
N PHE A 711 0.03 -24.25 8.63
CA PHE A 711 0.24 -24.86 9.93
C PHE A 711 1.07 -26.13 9.79
N LEU A 712 2.35 -26.09 10.15
CA LEU A 712 3.25 -27.26 10.08
C LEU A 712 3.29 -27.94 8.71
N GLY A 713 3.19 -27.15 7.63
CA GLY A 713 3.14 -27.63 6.24
C GLY A 713 1.73 -27.73 5.67
N GLU A 714 0.71 -27.79 6.52
CA GLU A 714 -0.69 -27.96 6.13
C GLU A 714 -1.39 -26.65 5.83
N ASN A 715 -2.23 -26.64 4.79
CA ASN A 715 -3.09 -25.49 4.49
C ASN A 715 -4.31 -25.49 5.42
N VAL A 716 -4.58 -24.34 6.03
CA VAL A 716 -5.76 -24.12 6.88
C VAL A 716 -6.44 -22.83 6.42
N GLN A 717 -7.75 -22.89 6.20
CA GLN A 717 -8.51 -21.73 5.75
C GLN A 717 -8.89 -20.80 6.92
N VAL A 718 -8.94 -19.50 6.63
CA VAL A 718 -9.60 -18.51 7.49
C VAL A 718 -11.01 -18.21 7.00
N CYS A 719 -11.98 -18.28 7.90
CA CYS A 719 -13.39 -18.10 7.59
C CYS A 719 -13.95 -16.95 8.42
N SER A 720 -14.61 -15.98 7.79
CA SER A 720 -15.19 -14.84 8.48
C SER A 720 -16.59 -14.49 7.95
N PRO A 721 -17.46 -13.86 8.75
CA PRO A 721 -18.56 -13.09 8.18
C PRO A 721 -18.01 -11.87 7.43
N TYR A 722 -18.90 -11.12 6.79
CA TYR A 722 -18.58 -9.77 6.37
C TYR A 722 -18.18 -8.89 7.56
N ILE A 723 -17.17 -8.07 7.35
CA ILE A 723 -16.59 -7.11 8.30
C ILE A 723 -16.84 -5.73 7.73
N GLY A 724 -17.55 -4.91 8.49
CA GLY A 724 -18.04 -3.62 8.02
C GLY A 724 -19.48 -3.38 8.49
N ARG A 725 -20.08 -2.23 8.19
CA ARG A 725 -19.71 -1.29 7.12
C ARG A 725 -18.71 -0.22 7.57
N PHE A 726 -17.68 0.03 6.76
CA PHE A 726 -16.75 1.14 6.93
C PHE A 726 -17.25 2.40 6.23
N THR A 727 -17.12 3.56 6.88
CA THR A 727 -17.50 4.89 6.36
C THR A 727 -16.28 5.82 6.28
N PRO A 728 -16.33 6.96 5.58
CA PRO A 728 -15.24 7.93 5.66
C PRO A 728 -15.02 8.40 7.10
N HIS A 729 -13.81 8.85 7.41
CA HIS A 729 -13.53 9.43 8.72
C HIS A 729 -14.16 10.82 8.86
N HIS A 730 -13.99 11.64 7.82
CA HIS A 730 -14.42 13.03 7.76
C HIS A 730 -14.52 13.52 6.31
N PHE A 731 -15.08 14.71 6.11
CA PHE A 731 -14.98 15.43 4.85
C PHE A 731 -13.97 16.58 4.94
N LYS A 732 -13.15 16.72 3.92
CA LYS A 732 -12.42 17.95 3.62
C LYS A 732 -13.23 18.79 2.64
N THR A 733 -13.25 20.10 2.86
CA THR A 733 -14.04 21.03 2.05
C THR A 733 -13.17 22.17 1.52
N SER A 734 -13.50 22.63 0.32
CA SER A 734 -13.01 23.89 -0.22
C SER A 734 -14.17 24.64 -0.87
N ILE A 735 -14.23 25.95 -0.68
CA ILE A 735 -15.30 26.80 -1.19
C ILE A 735 -14.85 27.59 -2.42
N LYS A 736 -15.81 27.92 -3.28
CA LYS A 736 -15.69 28.93 -4.32
C LYS A 736 -16.79 29.95 -4.11
N ASP A 737 -16.39 31.18 -3.82
CA ASP A 737 -17.33 32.29 -3.68
C ASP A 737 -18.09 32.52 -5.00
N GLY A 738 -19.31 33.05 -4.86
CA GLY A 738 -20.17 33.40 -5.98
C GLY A 738 -19.94 34.81 -6.50
N GLU A 739 -20.43 35.02 -7.71
CA GLU A 739 -20.48 36.31 -8.39
C GLU A 739 -21.94 36.62 -8.74
N LEU A 740 -22.40 37.84 -8.47
CA LEU A 740 -23.75 38.33 -8.80
C LEU A 740 -23.77 38.90 -10.21
N ASN A 741 -24.88 38.69 -10.93
CA ASN A 741 -25.15 39.39 -12.18
C ASN A 741 -25.49 40.86 -11.92
N ASP A 742 -25.22 41.71 -12.91
CA ASP A 742 -25.77 43.06 -12.95
C ASP A 742 -27.23 43.03 -13.42
N GLY A 743 -28.11 43.69 -12.67
CA GLY A 743 -29.48 43.94 -13.10
C GLY A 743 -29.55 44.84 -14.34
N CYS A 744 -28.54 45.69 -14.55
CA CYS A 744 -28.44 46.62 -15.66
C CYS A 744 -26.99 46.87 -16.08
N SER A 745 -26.40 45.95 -16.85
CA SER A 745 -25.07 46.04 -17.49
C SER A 745 -23.83 46.18 -16.60
N SER A 746 -23.84 47.04 -15.59
CA SER A 746 -22.72 47.29 -14.65
C SER A 746 -23.17 47.56 -13.21
N PHE A 747 -24.47 47.53 -12.94
CA PHE A 747 -25.04 47.86 -11.63
C PHE A 747 -26.41 47.18 -11.46
N THR A 748 -26.94 47.21 -10.24
CA THR A 748 -28.30 46.75 -9.90
C THR A 748 -28.97 47.79 -9.02
N TYR A 749 -30.23 48.14 -9.30
CA TYR A 749 -30.97 49.04 -8.40
C TYR A 749 -31.43 48.32 -7.13
N THR A 750 -31.50 49.02 -5.99
CA THR A 750 -32.26 48.54 -4.82
C THR A 750 -33.72 48.28 -5.23
N GLY A 751 -34.26 47.12 -4.88
CA GLY A 751 -35.58 46.63 -5.29
C GLY A 751 -35.59 45.89 -6.62
N GLN A 752 -34.49 45.93 -7.40
CA GLN A 752 -34.33 45.17 -8.63
C GLN A 752 -33.79 43.77 -8.30
N GLN A 753 -34.39 42.76 -8.90
CA GLN A 753 -33.95 41.38 -8.73
C GLN A 753 -32.70 41.09 -9.56
N THR A 754 -31.73 40.41 -8.97
CA THR A 754 -30.59 39.79 -9.64
C THR A 754 -30.44 38.32 -9.21
N ASN A 755 -29.47 37.61 -9.79
CA ASN A 755 -29.10 36.24 -9.47
C ASN A 755 -27.57 36.06 -9.62
N TYR A 756 -27.07 34.82 -9.62
CA TYR A 756 -25.65 34.56 -9.74
C TYR A 756 -25.18 34.57 -11.21
N LEU A 757 -24.10 35.31 -11.50
CA LEU A 757 -23.24 35.07 -12.66
C LEU A 757 -22.42 33.79 -12.46
N MET A 758 -21.89 33.60 -11.26
CA MET A 758 -21.25 32.37 -10.79
C MET A 758 -21.85 31.95 -9.45
N ALA A 759 -22.50 30.80 -9.39
CA ALA A 759 -23.10 30.34 -8.13
C ALA A 759 -22.02 29.90 -7.13
N PRO A 760 -22.18 30.20 -5.82
CA PRO A 760 -21.30 29.67 -4.80
C PRO A 760 -21.26 28.12 -4.81
N GLN A 761 -20.09 27.55 -4.53
CA GLN A 761 -19.85 26.11 -4.63
C GLN A 761 -18.99 25.56 -3.48
N PHE A 762 -19.30 24.34 -3.03
CA PHE A 762 -18.41 23.51 -2.22
C PHE A 762 -17.86 22.35 -3.04
N ASP A 763 -16.55 22.14 -2.96
CA ASP A 763 -15.90 20.89 -3.34
C ASP A 763 -15.61 20.08 -2.08
N ILE A 764 -16.12 18.85 -2.05
CA ILE A 764 -16.10 17.93 -0.91
C ILE A 764 -15.23 16.73 -1.26
N THR A 765 -14.34 16.34 -0.37
CA THR A 765 -13.55 15.11 -0.47
C THR A 765 -13.76 14.26 0.79
N ALA A 766 -14.25 13.03 0.63
CA ALA A 766 -14.35 12.05 1.70
C ALA A 766 -12.97 11.46 1.98
N GLN A 767 -12.53 11.50 3.25
CA GLN A 767 -11.19 11.11 3.63
C GLN A 767 -11.17 10.09 4.76
N ASP A 768 -10.15 9.23 4.76
CA ASP A 768 -9.81 8.35 5.87
C ASP A 768 -9.19 9.15 7.03
N LYS A 769 -8.74 8.45 8.08
CA LYS A 769 -8.10 9.08 9.23
C LYS A 769 -6.80 9.80 8.89
N ASP A 770 -6.07 9.33 7.89
CA ASP A 770 -4.74 9.82 7.50
C ASP A 770 -4.82 10.86 6.35
N ASN A 771 -6.04 11.32 6.05
CA ASN A 771 -6.36 12.32 5.02
C ASN A 771 -6.19 11.81 3.58
N ASN A 772 -6.20 10.50 3.34
CA ASN A 772 -6.30 9.94 1.99
C ASN A 772 -7.75 9.90 1.54
N THR A 773 -7.99 10.11 0.25
CA THR A 773 -9.34 10.04 -0.32
C THR A 773 -9.88 8.61 -0.27
N THR A 774 -11.08 8.43 0.32
CA THR A 774 -11.79 7.15 0.30
C THR A 774 -12.56 6.99 -1.01
N GLN A 775 -11.96 6.29 -1.99
CA GLN A 775 -12.46 6.16 -3.35
C GLN A 775 -13.77 5.36 -3.46
N ASN A 776 -14.07 4.53 -2.45
CA ASN A 776 -15.30 3.74 -2.41
C ASN A 776 -16.50 4.51 -1.84
N TYR A 777 -16.34 5.77 -1.44
CA TYR A 777 -17.45 6.64 -1.09
C TYR A 777 -18.21 7.11 -2.35
N LYS A 778 -19.01 6.19 -2.92
CA LYS A 778 -19.75 6.33 -4.17
C LYS A 778 -20.99 5.44 -4.19
N GLY A 779 -21.88 5.64 -5.16
CA GLY A 779 -23.09 4.82 -5.32
C GLY A 779 -23.90 4.77 -4.02
N ASP A 780 -24.35 3.57 -3.61
CA ASP A 780 -25.15 3.41 -2.39
C ASP A 780 -24.39 3.75 -1.09
N PHE A 781 -23.05 3.80 -1.13
CA PHE A 781 -22.20 4.21 0.01
C PHE A 781 -22.03 5.72 0.10
N PHE A 782 -22.41 6.49 -0.94
CA PHE A 782 -22.44 7.95 -0.89
C PHE A 782 -23.68 8.39 -0.09
N LYS A 783 -23.48 8.79 1.17
CA LYS A 783 -24.57 9.13 2.10
C LYS A 783 -24.79 10.62 2.30
N LEU A 784 -24.02 11.47 1.62
CA LEU A 784 -24.15 12.93 1.71
C LEU A 784 -25.35 13.39 0.88
N GLU A 785 -26.25 14.13 1.50
CA GLU A 785 -27.45 14.68 0.86
C GLU A 785 -27.44 16.22 0.91
N LYS A 786 -28.26 16.87 0.08
CA LYS A 786 -28.38 18.34 0.06
C LYS A 786 -28.82 18.91 1.41
N THR A 787 -29.64 18.16 2.14
CA THR A 787 -30.11 18.46 3.51
C THR A 787 -28.99 18.38 4.55
N GLY A 788 -27.86 17.76 4.20
CA GLY A 788 -26.67 17.70 5.05
C GLY A 788 -25.90 19.01 5.13
N PHE A 789 -26.20 19.99 4.27
CA PHE A 789 -25.60 21.32 4.27
C PHE A 789 -26.45 22.28 5.09
N ASP A 790 -25.99 22.60 6.30
CA ASP A 790 -26.60 23.59 7.18
C ASP A 790 -25.98 24.95 6.90
N ILE A 791 -26.71 25.77 6.13
CA ILE A 791 -26.26 27.08 5.64
C ILE A 791 -27.32 28.13 6.01
N THR A 792 -26.96 29.12 6.83
CA THR A 792 -27.85 30.23 7.18
C THR A 792 -27.93 31.22 6.02
N THR A 793 -29.14 31.57 5.62
CA THR A 793 -29.36 32.60 4.59
C THR A 793 -29.32 33.98 5.24
N PRO A 794 -28.46 34.90 4.78
CA PRO A 794 -28.38 36.25 5.34
C PRO A 794 -29.61 37.08 4.96
N THR A 795 -29.96 38.04 5.83
CA THR A 795 -31.05 38.99 5.60
C THR A 795 -30.55 40.42 5.39
N THR A 796 -29.24 40.63 5.41
CA THR A 796 -28.59 41.93 5.21
C THR A 796 -27.32 41.76 4.41
N ASP A 797 -26.80 42.86 3.89
CA ASP A 797 -25.43 42.93 3.41
C ASP A 797 -24.41 42.57 4.52
N ALA A 798 -23.23 42.15 4.12
CA ALA A 798 -22.14 41.81 5.02
C ALA A 798 -21.46 43.04 5.62
N ASN A 799 -21.38 44.16 4.90
CA ASN A 799 -20.61 45.34 5.30
C ASN A 799 -21.41 46.64 5.28
N GLN A 800 -22.32 46.82 4.32
CA GLN A 800 -22.94 48.11 4.05
C GLN A 800 -23.97 48.49 5.12
N LEU A 801 -23.67 49.56 5.86
CA LEU A 801 -24.63 50.23 6.73
C LEU A 801 -25.65 51.00 5.90
N GLY A 802 -26.90 51.03 6.36
CA GLY A 802 -27.93 51.89 5.80
C GLY A 802 -27.80 53.33 6.27
N GLU A 803 -28.77 54.14 5.85
CA GLU A 803 -28.84 55.59 6.13
C GLU A 803 -28.88 55.89 7.64
N ASP A 804 -29.41 54.98 8.47
CA ASP A 804 -29.42 55.15 9.92
C ASP A 804 -28.03 55.03 10.59
N GLY A 805 -27.02 54.59 9.85
CA GLY A 805 -25.65 54.40 10.32
C GLY A 805 -25.46 53.28 11.37
N ILE A 806 -26.47 52.43 11.57
CA ILE A 806 -26.51 51.39 12.61
C ILE A 806 -26.85 50.03 12.02
N ASN A 807 -27.95 49.93 11.28
CA ASN A 807 -28.44 48.68 10.69
C ASN A 807 -27.90 48.56 9.26
N LYS A 808 -27.53 47.33 8.87
CA LYS A 808 -27.10 47.07 7.49
C LYS A 808 -28.28 47.10 6.53
N VAL A 809 -28.00 47.36 5.26
CA VAL A 809 -29.02 47.33 4.21
C VAL A 809 -29.61 45.92 4.10
N ASN A 810 -30.94 45.84 3.96
CA ASN A 810 -31.66 44.57 3.97
C ASN A 810 -31.54 43.87 2.60
N VAL A 811 -31.41 42.54 2.63
CA VAL A 811 -31.36 41.68 1.45
C VAL A 811 -32.41 40.60 1.60
N ASN A 812 -33.18 40.36 0.55
CA ASN A 812 -34.09 39.23 0.43
C ASN A 812 -33.51 38.22 -0.57
N ILE A 813 -33.39 36.96 -0.15
CA ILE A 813 -32.86 35.86 -0.96
C ILE A 813 -33.92 34.76 -1.02
N ASN A 814 -34.53 34.59 -2.19
CA ASN A 814 -35.41 33.47 -2.46
C ASN A 814 -34.57 32.33 -3.06
N LYS A 815 -34.20 31.37 -2.21
CA LYS A 815 -33.34 30.24 -2.62
C LYS A 815 -34.03 29.33 -3.63
N ASP A 816 -33.30 28.94 -4.65
CA ASP A 816 -33.68 27.88 -5.58
C ASP A 816 -33.01 26.55 -5.17
N SER A 817 -33.38 25.46 -5.84
CA SER A 817 -32.87 24.13 -5.55
C SER A 817 -31.39 24.00 -5.88
N ALA A 818 -30.56 23.79 -4.85
CA ALA A 818 -29.16 23.44 -5.02
C ALA A 818 -28.97 22.09 -5.74
N THR A 819 -27.78 21.88 -6.29
CA THR A 819 -27.36 20.60 -6.89
C THR A 819 -26.23 19.97 -6.07
N LEU A 820 -26.21 18.64 -6.00
CA LEU A 820 -25.15 17.86 -5.37
C LEU A 820 -24.79 16.74 -6.33
N ASN A 821 -23.57 16.78 -6.85
CA ASN A 821 -23.07 15.83 -7.83
C ASN A 821 -21.91 15.03 -7.21
N SER A 822 -22.05 13.71 -7.11
CA SER A 822 -20.95 12.82 -6.77
C SER A 822 -20.12 12.53 -8.01
N ASN A 823 -18.80 12.63 -7.88
CA ASN A 823 -17.86 12.28 -8.95
C ASN A 823 -17.53 10.78 -8.97
N SER A 824 -18.11 9.99 -8.05
CA SER A 824 -17.91 8.54 -7.92
C SER A 824 -16.47 8.09 -7.63
N ASP A 825 -15.67 8.97 -7.05
CA ASP A 825 -14.25 8.76 -6.71
C ASP A 825 -13.92 9.22 -5.28
N GLY A 826 -14.93 9.34 -4.42
CA GLY A 826 -14.80 9.91 -3.08
C GLY A 826 -14.90 11.43 -3.04
N THR A 827 -15.09 12.10 -4.17
CA THR A 827 -15.32 13.55 -4.24
C THR A 827 -16.75 13.89 -4.68
N ALA A 828 -17.21 15.08 -4.31
CA ALA A 828 -18.50 15.62 -4.72
C ALA A 828 -18.48 17.15 -4.79
N THR A 829 -19.40 17.70 -5.56
CA THR A 829 -19.59 19.14 -5.70
C THR A 829 -21.02 19.51 -5.34
N TYR A 830 -21.17 20.45 -4.40
CA TYR A 830 -22.44 21.10 -4.07
C TYR A 830 -22.45 22.51 -4.67
N THR A 831 -23.46 22.84 -5.46
CA THR A 831 -23.61 24.17 -6.07
C THR A 831 -24.95 24.76 -5.66
N PHE A 832 -24.94 26.04 -5.26
CA PHE A 832 -26.15 26.77 -4.90
C PHE A 832 -27.13 26.82 -6.09
N GLY A 833 -28.41 26.99 -5.80
CA GLY A 833 -29.44 27.17 -6.83
C GLY A 833 -29.28 28.51 -7.55
N ASN A 834 -30.09 28.75 -8.58
CA ASN A 834 -30.17 30.08 -9.20
C ASN A 834 -31.03 31.02 -8.34
N ASP A 835 -30.52 31.35 -7.15
CA ASP A 835 -31.25 32.12 -6.15
C ASP A 835 -31.63 33.51 -6.68
N ASN A 836 -32.85 33.96 -6.38
CA ASN A 836 -33.29 35.31 -6.70
C ASN A 836 -32.95 36.24 -5.53
N ILE A 837 -32.10 37.22 -5.79
CA ILE A 837 -31.52 38.11 -4.79
C ILE A 837 -32.02 39.52 -5.05
N THR A 838 -32.45 40.22 -4.00
CA THR A 838 -32.93 41.60 -4.10
C THR A 838 -32.54 42.37 -2.85
N TYR A 839 -31.76 43.43 -3.02
CA TYR A 839 -31.59 44.43 -1.97
C TYR A 839 -32.93 45.15 -1.77
N VAL A 840 -33.44 45.18 -0.55
CA VAL A 840 -34.77 45.75 -0.28
C VAL A 840 -34.71 47.26 -0.46
N LYS A 841 -35.63 47.82 -1.26
CA LYS A 841 -35.80 49.26 -1.39
C LYS A 841 -36.65 49.78 -0.23
N ASP A 842 -36.01 50.46 0.70
CA ASP A 842 -36.60 51.16 1.83
C ASP A 842 -35.81 52.44 2.17
N ASN A 843 -36.29 53.24 3.11
CA ASN A 843 -35.59 54.47 3.52
C ASN A 843 -34.18 54.21 4.08
N ASN A 844 -33.92 53.02 4.63
CA ASN A 844 -32.60 52.69 5.16
C ASN A 844 -31.62 52.32 4.04
N SER A 845 -32.12 51.87 2.88
CA SER A 845 -31.31 51.54 1.70
C SER A 845 -30.94 52.75 0.82
N GLN A 846 -31.44 53.96 1.12
CA GLN A 846 -31.08 55.19 0.40
C GLN A 846 -29.70 55.69 0.84
N VAL A 847 -28.66 55.00 0.36
CA VAL A 847 -27.25 55.32 0.61
C VAL A 847 -26.50 55.51 -0.71
N ALA A 848 -25.28 56.04 -0.64
CA ALA A 848 -24.37 56.12 -1.79
C ALA A 848 -24.15 54.72 -2.43
N PRO A 849 -23.79 54.64 -3.73
CA PRO A 849 -23.50 53.35 -4.37
C PRO A 849 -22.45 52.54 -3.62
N PHE A 850 -22.66 51.22 -3.57
CA PHE A 850 -21.78 50.30 -2.85
C PHE A 850 -21.71 48.94 -3.55
N ASP A 851 -20.60 48.21 -3.34
CA ASP A 851 -20.45 46.86 -3.85
C ASP A 851 -21.22 45.86 -3.00
N ALA A 852 -22.08 45.05 -3.63
CA ALA A 852 -22.80 44.00 -2.94
C ALA A 852 -21.85 42.96 -2.32
N LEU A 853 -22.05 42.62 -1.05
CA LEU A 853 -21.40 41.48 -0.42
C LEU A 853 -22.38 40.72 0.48
N ILE A 854 -22.64 39.47 0.13
CA ILE A 854 -23.56 38.58 0.84
C ILE A 854 -22.76 37.41 1.41
N ASN A 855 -22.77 37.24 2.73
CA ASN A 855 -22.08 36.13 3.41
C ASN A 855 -23.09 35.09 3.91
N PHE A 856 -23.04 33.88 3.36
CA PHE A 856 -23.80 32.74 3.84
C PHE A 856 -23.01 32.02 4.94
N GLU A 857 -23.55 31.98 6.16
CA GLU A 857 -22.90 31.30 7.29
C GLU A 857 -22.99 29.78 7.12
N ILE A 858 -21.88 29.09 7.37
CA ILE A 858 -21.78 27.64 7.23
C ILE A 858 -21.77 27.02 8.63
N ASN A 859 -22.86 26.37 9.01
CA ASN A 859 -23.02 25.78 10.34
C ASN A 859 -22.54 24.33 10.39
N GLY A 860 -22.59 23.62 9.26
CA GLY A 860 -22.15 22.22 9.20
C GLY A 860 -22.41 21.55 7.86
N ILE A 861 -21.59 20.54 7.56
CA ILE A 861 -21.81 19.60 6.47
C ILE A 861 -21.72 18.19 7.07
N VAL A 862 -22.83 17.45 7.05
CA VAL A 862 -22.92 16.12 7.65
C VAL A 862 -23.71 15.17 6.74
N ASP A 863 -23.27 13.93 6.63
CA ASP A 863 -23.98 12.90 5.89
C ASP A 863 -24.92 12.06 6.77
N ASN A 864 -25.69 11.17 6.15
CA ASN A 864 -26.65 10.32 6.87
C ASN A 864 -25.98 9.23 7.73
N ASP A 865 -24.67 9.01 7.60
CA ASP A 865 -23.86 8.15 8.48
C ASP A 865 -23.20 8.95 9.63
N SER A 866 -23.55 10.23 9.78
CA SER A 866 -22.95 11.15 10.76
C SER A 866 -21.45 11.39 10.54
N VAL A 867 -20.98 11.29 9.29
CA VAL A 867 -19.66 11.78 8.88
C VAL A 867 -19.77 13.29 8.68
N SER A 868 -18.90 14.04 9.34
CA SER A 868 -18.91 15.51 9.30
C SER A 868 -17.70 16.05 8.57
N ALA A 869 -17.87 17.21 7.94
CA ALA A 869 -16.76 18.03 7.54
C ALA A 869 -16.00 18.58 8.75
N ILE A 870 -14.69 18.74 8.58
CA ILE A 870 -13.81 19.43 9.54
C ILE A 870 -13.27 20.70 8.88
N ASP A 871 -12.77 21.61 9.71
CA ASP A 871 -12.12 22.87 9.27
C ASP A 871 -12.96 23.65 8.24
N LEU A 872 -14.28 23.72 8.48
CA LEU A 872 -15.20 24.49 7.66
C LEU A 872 -14.87 25.99 7.75
N PRO A 873 -14.92 26.73 6.63
CA PRO A 873 -14.86 28.19 6.67
C PRO A 873 -16.14 28.75 7.33
N ASP A 874 -16.03 29.91 7.98
CA ASP A 874 -17.17 30.54 8.68
C ASP A 874 -18.32 30.89 7.73
N ASN A 875 -17.98 31.25 6.49
CA ASN A 875 -18.95 31.65 5.47
C ASN A 875 -18.46 31.37 4.05
N ILE A 876 -19.40 31.35 3.11
CA ILE A 876 -19.18 31.43 1.67
C ILE A 876 -19.87 32.70 1.16
N SER A 877 -19.18 33.46 0.31
CA SER A 877 -19.62 34.80 -0.07
C SER A 877 -20.17 34.86 -1.49
N ALA A 878 -20.99 35.88 -1.79
CA ALA A 878 -21.33 36.29 -3.14
C ALA A 878 -21.21 37.81 -3.28
N SER A 879 -20.55 38.28 -4.34
CA SER A 879 -20.30 39.71 -4.60
C SER A 879 -20.34 40.02 -6.11
N GLY A 880 -20.19 41.26 -6.54
CA GLY A 880 -19.84 41.54 -7.96
C GLY A 880 -20.70 42.58 -8.69
N THR A 881 -21.87 42.95 -8.16
CA THR A 881 -22.67 44.05 -8.71
C THR A 881 -22.64 45.27 -7.79
N GLU A 882 -22.53 46.47 -8.36
CA GLU A 882 -22.71 47.72 -7.64
C GLU A 882 -24.20 47.97 -7.41
N ILE A 883 -24.61 48.21 -6.17
CA ILE A 883 -25.98 48.51 -5.80
C ILE A 883 -26.21 50.02 -5.80
N ARG A 884 -27.27 50.47 -6.48
CA ARG A 884 -27.67 51.89 -6.55
C ARG A 884 -29.08 52.09 -6.03
N TYR A 885 -29.30 53.09 -5.17
CA TYR A 885 -30.66 53.51 -4.83
C TYR A 885 -31.19 54.44 -5.92
N GLY A 886 -32.06 53.92 -6.80
CA GLY A 886 -32.52 54.63 -8.00
C GLY A 886 -33.89 55.29 -7.91
N ARG A 887 -34.16 56.28 -8.78
CA ARG A 887 -35.52 56.79 -9.04
C ARG A 887 -35.69 57.14 -10.52
N MET A 888 -36.94 57.29 -10.96
CA MET A 888 -37.27 57.91 -12.25
C MET A 888 -37.78 59.34 -12.04
N ASP A 889 -37.05 60.32 -12.55
CA ASP A 889 -37.47 61.72 -12.59
C ASP A 889 -38.21 62.01 -13.91
N ILE A 890 -39.50 62.38 -13.81
CA ILE A 890 -40.33 62.76 -14.96
C ILE A 890 -40.40 64.28 -14.99
N LEU A 891 -39.76 64.90 -15.99
CA LEU A 891 -39.64 66.36 -16.03
C LEU A 891 -40.94 67.03 -16.48
N ASP A 892 -41.36 68.05 -15.73
CA ASP A 892 -42.44 68.94 -16.12
C ASP A 892 -42.22 69.54 -17.51
N ASN A 893 -43.27 69.61 -18.32
CA ASN A 893 -43.23 70.30 -19.60
C ASN A 893 -44.56 71.02 -19.89
N TYR A 894 -44.50 72.00 -20.80
CA TYR A 894 -45.66 72.81 -21.16
C TYR A 894 -45.70 73.17 -22.65
N GLY A 895 -46.91 73.32 -23.18
CA GLY A 895 -47.14 73.66 -24.57
C GLY A 895 -48.57 74.11 -24.89
N PRO A 896 -48.85 74.47 -26.14
CA PRO A 896 -50.22 74.75 -26.59
C PRO A 896 -51.05 73.47 -26.63
N GLU A 897 -52.35 73.58 -26.38
CA GLU A 897 -53.32 72.48 -26.39
C GLU A 897 -53.54 71.86 -27.79
N THR A 898 -53.02 72.48 -28.85
CA THR A 898 -53.17 72.03 -30.24
C THR A 898 -51.99 71.22 -30.78
N GLU A 899 -50.93 71.01 -29.99
CA GLU A 899 -49.72 70.28 -30.41
C GLU A 899 -49.39 69.15 -29.44
N PRO A 900 -48.82 68.02 -29.92
CA PRO A 900 -48.29 66.98 -29.04
C PRO A 900 -47.19 67.53 -28.11
N LEU A 901 -47.11 67.00 -26.89
CA LEU A 901 -46.15 67.44 -25.88
C LEU A 901 -45.22 66.29 -25.48
N THR A 902 -43.95 66.39 -25.87
CA THR A 902 -42.91 65.42 -25.50
C THR A 902 -42.43 65.65 -24.08
N MET A 903 -42.61 64.67 -23.21
CA MET A 903 -42.12 64.62 -21.83
C MET A 903 -40.75 63.94 -21.82
N GLN A 904 -39.81 64.46 -21.02
CA GLN A 904 -38.51 63.84 -20.81
C GLN A 904 -38.51 63.08 -19.49
N VAL A 905 -37.91 61.90 -19.46
CA VAL A 905 -37.68 61.11 -18.25
C VAL A 905 -36.19 60.88 -18.05
N LYS A 906 -35.77 60.80 -16.80
CA LYS A 906 -34.41 60.44 -16.40
C LYS A 906 -34.44 59.33 -15.37
N THR A 907 -33.48 58.42 -15.42
CA THR A 907 -33.17 57.58 -14.27
C THR A 907 -32.02 58.21 -13.49
N GLU A 908 -32.21 58.35 -12.19
CA GLU A 908 -31.25 58.95 -11.27
C GLU A 908 -30.89 57.96 -10.17
N TYR A 909 -29.74 58.14 -9.54
CA TYR A 909 -29.36 57.43 -8.32
C TYR A 909 -28.94 58.40 -7.22
N TRP A 910 -29.11 57.99 -5.97
CA TRP A 910 -28.64 58.74 -4.81
C TRP A 910 -27.13 58.53 -4.61
N ASP A 911 -26.33 59.59 -4.65
CA ASP A 911 -24.87 59.50 -4.47
C ASP A 911 -24.42 59.59 -3.00
N GLY A 912 -25.38 59.75 -2.08
CA GLY A 912 -25.16 60.00 -0.65
C GLY A 912 -25.56 61.41 -0.22
N ASP A 913 -25.54 62.38 -1.13
CA ASP A 913 -25.82 63.79 -0.87
C ASP A 913 -26.91 64.37 -1.80
N SER A 914 -26.94 63.95 -3.07
CA SER A 914 -27.88 64.41 -4.10
C SER A 914 -28.26 63.31 -5.10
N TRP A 915 -29.30 63.61 -5.88
CA TRP A 915 -29.70 62.79 -7.02
C TRP A 915 -28.83 63.10 -8.23
N GLU A 916 -28.19 62.07 -8.76
CA GLU A 916 -27.31 62.14 -9.92
C GLU A 916 -27.87 61.32 -11.07
N LEU A 917 -27.65 61.78 -12.32
CA LEU A 917 -28.09 61.06 -13.51
C LEU A 917 -27.40 59.69 -13.60
N ASN A 918 -28.17 58.62 -13.80
CA ASN A 918 -27.61 57.29 -14.04
C ASN A 918 -27.30 57.07 -15.52
N ASP A 919 -26.21 57.66 -16.01
CA ASP A 919 -25.79 57.54 -17.42
C ASP A 919 -25.35 56.13 -17.84
N ASN A 920 -25.25 55.19 -16.89
CA ASN A 920 -25.03 53.76 -17.16
C ASN A 920 -26.33 53.00 -17.40
N ASP A 921 -27.51 53.57 -17.13
CA ASP A 921 -28.77 52.90 -17.41
C ASP A 921 -29.05 52.92 -18.91
N SER A 922 -29.00 51.74 -19.52
CA SER A 922 -29.37 51.50 -20.91
C SER A 922 -30.26 50.26 -21.07
N CYS A 923 -30.82 49.74 -19.96
CA CYS A 923 -31.58 48.50 -19.94
C CYS A 923 -33.05 48.72 -19.55
N THR A 924 -33.37 49.85 -18.89
CA THR A 924 -34.75 50.19 -18.53
C THR A 924 -35.55 50.48 -19.79
N SER A 925 -36.43 49.55 -20.16
CA SER A 925 -37.36 49.72 -21.29
C SER A 925 -38.61 50.44 -20.81
N LEU A 926 -39.21 51.29 -21.63
CA LEU A 926 -40.44 52.01 -21.25
C LEU A 926 -41.56 51.70 -22.23
N LEU A 927 -42.76 51.59 -21.69
CA LEU A 927 -44.02 51.45 -22.41
C LEU A 927 -45.01 52.51 -21.92
N ASP A 928 -46.02 52.80 -22.73
CA ASP A 928 -47.12 53.70 -22.34
C ASP A 928 -47.83 53.19 -21.07
N THR A 929 -47.95 51.87 -20.92
CA THR A 929 -48.57 51.22 -19.76
C THR A 929 -47.76 51.30 -18.47
N ASP A 930 -46.51 51.76 -18.53
CA ASP A 930 -45.68 51.94 -17.33
C ASP A 930 -46.04 53.21 -16.55
N PHE A 931 -46.85 54.08 -17.14
CA PHE A 931 -47.26 55.35 -16.57
C PHE A 931 -48.79 55.43 -16.38
N SER A 932 -49.23 56.19 -15.39
CA SER A 932 -50.64 56.59 -15.23
C SER A 932 -50.80 58.10 -15.38
N LEU A 933 -51.91 58.52 -15.97
CA LEU A 933 -52.29 59.93 -16.13
C LEU A 933 -53.45 60.25 -15.19
N ASP A 934 -53.20 61.09 -14.18
CA ASP A 934 -54.14 61.40 -13.10
C ASP A 934 -54.18 62.90 -12.78
N ASN A 935 -54.97 63.29 -11.78
CA ASN A 935 -55.05 64.68 -11.26
C ASN A 935 -55.29 65.78 -12.31
N TYR A 936 -56.09 65.50 -13.34
CA TYR A 936 -56.44 66.48 -14.37
C TYR A 936 -57.03 67.77 -13.77
N THR A 937 -56.56 68.93 -14.25
CA THR A 937 -56.99 70.24 -13.77
C THR A 937 -57.52 71.16 -14.88
N ALA A 938 -58.23 72.22 -14.48
CA ALA A 938 -58.86 73.20 -15.37
C ALA A 938 -59.83 72.59 -16.39
N ASN A 939 -59.60 72.77 -17.69
CA ASN A 939 -60.48 72.29 -18.75
C ASN A 939 -59.98 70.98 -19.39
N LEU A 940 -58.92 70.36 -18.88
CA LEU A 940 -58.41 69.08 -19.36
C LEU A 940 -59.10 67.93 -18.60
N ASN A 941 -59.58 66.92 -19.31
CA ASN A 941 -60.23 65.73 -18.75
C ASN A 941 -59.54 64.43 -19.20
N SER A 942 -59.79 63.35 -18.46
CA SER A 942 -59.28 62.02 -18.80
C SER A 942 -59.71 61.57 -20.19
N GLY A 943 -58.75 61.06 -20.97
CA GLY A 943 -58.95 60.59 -22.34
C GLY A 943 -58.86 61.67 -23.43
N GLU A 944 -58.72 62.95 -23.06
CA GLU A 944 -58.48 64.04 -24.01
C GLU A 944 -57.01 64.06 -24.46
N THR A 945 -56.08 63.67 -23.59
CA THR A 945 -54.70 63.35 -23.95
C THR A 945 -54.36 61.92 -23.49
N ILE A 946 -53.54 61.24 -24.26
CA ILE A 946 -52.97 59.92 -23.93
C ILE A 946 -51.47 59.94 -24.22
N ILE A 947 -50.72 59.00 -23.63
CA ILE A 947 -49.35 58.72 -24.04
C ILE A 947 -49.43 58.00 -25.39
N ASP A 948 -48.73 58.53 -26.40
CA ASP A 948 -48.61 57.90 -27.71
C ASP A 948 -47.63 56.73 -27.60
N ASP A 949 -48.16 55.50 -27.69
CA ASP A 949 -47.41 54.24 -27.55
C ASP A 949 -46.27 54.11 -28.58
N THR A 950 -46.38 54.78 -29.73
CA THR A 950 -45.34 54.79 -30.76
C THR A 950 -44.20 55.77 -30.48
N SER A 951 -44.33 56.59 -29.45
CA SER A 951 -43.40 57.66 -29.09
C SER A 951 -42.59 57.42 -27.82
N VAL A 952 -42.80 56.26 -27.16
CA VAL A 952 -42.11 55.92 -25.92
C VAL A 952 -40.71 55.40 -26.24
N ASP A 953 -39.70 56.22 -26.00
CA ASP A 953 -38.30 55.84 -26.08
C ASP A 953 -37.86 55.21 -24.75
N GLY A 954 -37.23 54.03 -24.82
CA GLY A 954 -36.56 53.44 -23.66
C GLY A 954 -35.41 54.29 -23.15
N ILE A 955 -34.92 53.98 -21.94
CA ILE A 955 -33.81 54.70 -21.33
C ILE A 955 -32.50 54.36 -22.06
N ILE A 956 -31.80 55.39 -22.53
CA ILE A 956 -30.44 55.30 -23.08
C ILE A 956 -29.59 56.36 -22.38
N SER A 957 -28.51 55.89 -21.75
CA SER A 957 -27.63 56.72 -20.93
C SER A 957 -28.39 57.56 -19.90
N GLY A 958 -29.30 56.91 -19.18
CA GLY A 958 -30.09 57.51 -18.12
C GLY A 958 -31.21 58.45 -18.57
N THR A 959 -31.45 58.61 -19.88
CA THR A 959 -32.48 59.51 -20.41
C THR A 959 -33.42 58.81 -21.38
N GLY A 960 -34.70 59.18 -21.33
CA GLY A 960 -35.73 58.74 -22.27
C GLY A 960 -36.76 59.84 -22.50
N ASN A 961 -37.73 59.58 -23.37
CA ASN A 961 -38.84 60.50 -23.59
C ASN A 961 -40.10 59.74 -24.04
N PHE A 962 -41.25 60.36 -23.86
CA PHE A 962 -42.51 59.91 -24.43
C PHE A 962 -43.34 61.13 -24.83
N THR A 963 -44.29 61.00 -25.75
CA THR A 963 -45.11 62.11 -26.22
C THR A 963 -46.58 61.93 -25.82
N LEU A 964 -47.16 62.98 -25.26
CA LEU A 964 -48.59 63.10 -25.04
C LEU A 964 -49.26 63.63 -26.31
N THR A 965 -50.37 63.03 -26.72
CA THR A 965 -51.17 63.51 -27.86
C THR A 965 -51.74 64.91 -27.59
N ALA A 966 -51.89 65.75 -28.62
CA ALA A 966 -52.52 67.06 -28.47
C ALA A 966 -53.96 66.92 -27.93
N PRO A 967 -54.34 67.58 -26.81
CA PRO A 967 -55.69 67.47 -26.27
C PRO A 967 -56.77 68.16 -27.10
N GLY A 968 -56.39 69.12 -27.96
CA GLY A 968 -57.30 69.86 -28.85
C GLY A 968 -57.64 71.27 -28.33
N GLU A 969 -58.07 72.13 -29.26
CA GLU A 969 -58.44 73.53 -28.96
C GLU A 969 -59.53 73.60 -27.88
N GLY A 970 -59.29 74.38 -26.82
CA GLY A 970 -60.21 74.55 -25.69
C GLY A 970 -59.95 73.63 -24.48
N ASN A 971 -59.09 72.62 -24.62
CA ASN A 971 -58.74 71.67 -23.55
C ASN A 971 -57.45 72.10 -22.84
N ASN A 972 -57.45 73.29 -22.23
CA ASN A 972 -56.31 73.84 -21.49
C ASN A 972 -56.34 73.42 -20.01
N GLY A 973 -55.19 73.00 -19.47
CA GLY A 973 -55.09 72.46 -18.10
C GLY A 973 -53.82 71.67 -17.88
N SER A 974 -53.72 70.98 -16.74
CA SER A 974 -52.58 70.10 -16.45
C SER A 974 -53.02 68.67 -16.17
N VAL A 975 -52.11 67.73 -16.35
CA VAL A 975 -52.25 66.32 -15.96
C VAL A 975 -50.94 65.86 -15.31
N ASP A 976 -51.06 65.06 -14.25
CA ASP A 976 -49.92 64.44 -13.58
C ASP A 976 -49.63 63.10 -14.24
N ILE A 977 -48.36 62.83 -14.51
CA ILE A 977 -47.86 61.56 -15.03
C ILE A 977 -47.10 60.87 -13.90
N ASN A 978 -47.56 59.69 -13.50
CA ASN A 978 -46.95 58.90 -12.45
C ASN A 978 -46.34 57.62 -13.03
N LEU A 979 -45.15 57.25 -12.59
CA LEU A 979 -44.62 55.91 -12.85
C LEU A 979 -45.38 54.89 -11.97
N ILE A 980 -45.86 53.80 -12.58
CA ILE A 980 -46.57 52.71 -11.88
C ILE A 980 -45.91 51.35 -12.05
N SER A 981 -45.04 51.19 -13.05
CA SER A 981 -44.14 50.04 -13.22
C SER A 981 -42.78 50.29 -12.53
N TYR A 982 -41.88 49.31 -12.59
CA TYR A 982 -40.51 49.41 -12.08
C TYR A 982 -40.41 49.86 -10.60
N PRO A 983 -40.85 49.02 -9.64
CA PRO A 983 -40.83 49.37 -8.22
C PRO A 983 -39.47 49.86 -7.69
N TYR A 984 -38.37 49.44 -8.32
CA TYR A 984 -37.02 49.85 -7.98
C TYR A 984 -36.66 51.30 -8.35
N LEU A 985 -37.43 51.93 -9.24
CA LEU A 985 -37.32 53.33 -9.66
C LEU A 985 -38.43 54.23 -9.07
N LEU A 986 -39.32 53.68 -8.24
CA LEU A 986 -40.34 54.49 -7.55
C LEU A 986 -39.76 55.22 -6.33
N ASP A 987 -40.09 56.49 -6.21
CA ASP A 987 -39.76 57.36 -5.07
C ASP A 987 -40.86 58.43 -4.89
N ASN A 988 -40.82 59.22 -3.82
CA ASN A 988 -41.86 60.22 -3.52
C ASN A 988 -41.93 61.36 -4.55
N GLU A 989 -40.89 61.53 -5.36
CA GLU A 989 -40.76 62.59 -6.38
C GLU A 989 -40.80 62.05 -7.82
N THR A 990 -41.52 60.95 -8.07
CA THR A 990 -41.59 60.29 -9.39
C THR A 990 -42.79 60.72 -10.25
N THR A 991 -43.31 61.92 -10.01
CA THR A 991 -44.46 62.50 -10.72
C THR A 991 -44.02 63.71 -11.52
N GLY A 992 -44.34 63.74 -12.82
CA GLY A 992 -44.16 64.90 -13.68
C GLY A 992 -45.50 65.53 -14.08
N THR A 993 -45.50 66.81 -14.42
CA THR A 993 -46.71 67.56 -14.81
C THR A 993 -46.63 68.02 -16.26
N ALA A 994 -47.61 67.62 -17.07
CA ALA A 994 -47.81 68.17 -18.41
C ALA A 994 -48.85 69.29 -18.37
N THR A 995 -48.50 70.50 -18.82
CA THR A 995 -49.41 71.65 -18.85
C THR A 995 -49.71 72.13 -20.27
N PHE A 996 -50.98 72.07 -20.66
CA PHE A 996 -51.49 72.50 -21.97
C PHE A 996 -52.19 73.87 -21.89
N GLY A 997 -51.98 74.72 -22.90
CA GLY A 997 -52.52 76.09 -22.96
C GLY A 997 -51.51 77.18 -22.64
N ILE A 998 -50.22 76.84 -22.53
CA ILE A 998 -49.12 77.79 -22.35
C ILE A 998 -48.38 77.95 -23.67
N TYR A 999 -48.44 79.16 -24.24
CA TYR A 999 -47.79 79.49 -25.50
C TYR A 999 -46.35 79.94 -25.24
N ARG A 1000 -45.37 79.34 -25.93
CA ARG A 1000 -43.99 79.87 -25.94
C ARG A 1000 -44.00 81.29 -26.51
N GLY A 1001 -43.58 82.27 -25.71
CA GLY A 1001 -43.34 83.65 -26.16
C GLY A 1001 -42.19 83.71 -27.18
N ARG A 1002 -42.14 84.77 -28.00
CA ARG A 1002 -41.08 84.96 -29.01
C ARG A 1002 -39.66 84.91 -28.39
N ASP A 1003 -38.77 84.08 -28.94
CA ASP A 1003 -37.32 83.93 -28.61
C ASP A 1003 -36.44 85.18 -28.90
N ARG A 1004 -36.83 86.37 -28.43
CA ARG A 1004 -36.01 87.60 -28.54
C ARG A 1004 -35.84 88.34 -27.21
N ILE A 1005 -35.84 87.64 -26.08
CA ILE A 1005 -35.57 88.24 -24.77
C ILE A 1005 -34.47 87.42 -24.08
N ILE A 1006 -33.33 88.05 -23.80
CA ILE A 1006 -32.08 87.42 -23.32
C ILE A 1006 -31.79 87.73 -21.84
N GLU A 1007 -32.72 88.35 -21.11
CA GLU A 1007 -32.60 88.56 -19.66
C GLU A 1007 -33.98 88.80 -19.02
N TRP A 1008 -34.25 88.13 -17.89
CA TRP A 1008 -35.32 88.47 -16.95
C TRP A 1008 -34.67 88.78 -15.59
N LYS A 1009 -34.98 89.95 -15.04
CA LYS A 1009 -34.55 90.37 -13.70
C LYS A 1009 -35.80 90.62 -12.86
N GLU A 1010 -36.06 89.73 -11.91
CA GLU A 1010 -37.03 90.02 -10.86
C GLU A 1010 -36.45 91.04 -9.87
N VAL A 1011 -37.23 92.08 -9.58
CA VAL A 1011 -36.95 93.00 -8.48
C VAL A 1011 -38.08 92.81 -7.47
N PRO A 1012 -37.79 92.44 -6.21
CA PRO A 1012 -38.82 92.27 -5.20
C PRO A 1012 -39.51 93.61 -4.90
N ALA A 1013 -40.84 93.59 -4.78
CA ALA A 1013 -41.58 94.70 -4.20
C ALA A 1013 -41.28 94.81 -2.69
N LYS A 1014 -41.13 96.04 -2.21
CA LYS A 1014 -40.91 96.39 -0.79
C LYS A 1014 -42.11 96.09 0.09
#